data_AF-A0A820R9G2-F1
#
_entry.id   AF-A0A820R9G2-F1
#
_cell.length_a   1.000
_cell.length_b   1.000
_cell.length_c   1.000
_cell.angle_alpha   90.00
_cell.angle_beta   90.00
_cell.angle_gamma   90.00
#
_symmetry.space_group_name_H-M   'P 1'
#
loop_
_entity.id
_entity.type
_entity.pdbx_description
1 polymer ?
#
loop_
_entity_poly.entity_id
_entity_poly.type
_entity_poly.pdbx_seq_one_letter_code
_entity_poly.pdbx_strand_id
1 'polypeptide(L)'
;MKRFHRNNTFVIEPGHRSTKMHSINSRQHVYWSMASEQWSSDINIWYQRMGSPHDRIKLFSNKNVSIDKFVLHGEFKTLYAGQLVFEIENERFNPRSIWWQIKKNNLPVCQLFEGIVNLFHNDIADQDGFIELYNFNEAINEKVFPFIEKLFNGKIKLADMANLKDIFCSKQIHIRDEVKELLTHLQTVNEQQSKVIPTDERINQISEWFQIYQYHSHIDIIIDCIKRFKILSETDDISIMNTFEQLRSNEECYLEKIVQDYEILNQEFRNIKNKHLNLIKTANECSNLIKIMKTFDLYSKNGRHRFQQLRDNLTIQFQLQERNNMILNSLIIAHALCEPFAIKADTWNEFIVRLVNLSNFEESSLEHLRVVNDNAQIVCLWLTAEETTVFDNALIVMEHLYKTGTVNIHLRHLLNEQSSLEISYSIEKIQTTAINHQNNIEMDSKGEKIDKQQDEIQFTLSMSDIDDHKRQLTFCNVDLHKDMSHMKILLDEQLKLLKIIGDIHSTIIKLETNGHPNYQLIDMHYNIHTKTNQLNSILVKLRENKHSDETDLQNLIQSRTDEFIKIYNRLEREYHDWIDKLEEWRNQSRLLKLFSDRQIMIMIILLTESTSDYDIKNKLFAKLYSTNDTNDINEDQNCKFSINCLAYYLLSLRINDCHISETVIPDLYKKYKLQHGTSIEKFLMNLGRLLDEFFQFTKLTIQRSLSNNSESQQYLVSLNSINPISDRNSSEHTLDIDTFCILLSLLNKQLPSSYQILWCSQTTENDIQLFFSRIRFFPNMIFIIMDIDKMHLRLREVLLNEQDSLTRCREAHGVVYYFSRELTTYQRGLKPFHMTSIHRNSRRVYTELVTLFQKTNCPLPYIHVVCGAAGTDHTLCFSINDKLSLSSLISSLLLLDSQITDDCSSVYFNISIHAPFDELNRALFSLFVCGSLTDPISGLTFSLSTTKRWQCFIEIPYTDEQGMGIDENLDYLLPILAIMTQSSKEIMTNEDYQLCIGKEEELVARFLKAYSDGIINCLEFRGSDEPIKFKELNDENECRRYIYDCINKYSSCRQKNKIYEISFIKFLYRRFQFFTSLLFTLDERIQNLGSEILIQMLNEAKSLAQISFHDDNYSRLYLIYDPGFALHLLHNNWDQVPLGLKKIWRNIDPLTRPEFKDRNHFLKCLSWLIGVEYNVCERVMNEMKFILIENFAYKLLHIHERKLTRLPLIIEGDTGV
;
A
#
# COMPACT_ATOMS: atom_id res chain seq x y z
N MET A 1 -8.89 -30.71 -14.57
CA MET A 1 -8.18 -29.80 -13.63
C MET A 1 -6.93 -29.20 -14.26
N LYS A 2 -5.79 -29.92 -14.39
CA LYS A 2 -4.54 -29.39 -15.02
C LYS A 2 -4.63 -28.84 -16.46
N ARG A 3 -5.74 -29.09 -17.17
CA ARG A 3 -6.00 -28.60 -18.54
C ARG A 3 -6.75 -27.27 -18.62
N PHE A 4 -7.29 -26.77 -17.51
CA PHE A 4 -7.96 -25.45 -17.45
C PHE A 4 -6.91 -24.38 -17.09
N HIS A 5 -7.02 -23.20 -17.70
CA HIS A 5 -6.16 -22.06 -17.36
C HIS A 5 -6.44 -21.61 -15.91
N ARG A 6 -5.41 -21.31 -15.11
CA ARG A 6 -5.57 -20.97 -13.68
C ARG A 6 -6.54 -19.80 -13.44
N ASN A 7 -6.59 -18.86 -14.38
CA ASN A 7 -7.41 -17.66 -14.31
C ASN A 7 -8.90 -17.88 -14.66
N ASN A 8 -9.28 -19.06 -15.17
CA ASN A 8 -10.67 -19.36 -15.52
C ASN A 8 -11.40 -20.06 -14.36
N THR A 9 -11.37 -19.42 -13.20
CA THR A 9 -11.97 -19.91 -11.97
C THR A 9 -12.88 -18.86 -11.35
N PHE A 10 -13.93 -19.29 -10.66
CA PHE A 10 -14.68 -18.45 -9.75
C PHE A 10 -15.21 -19.29 -8.59
N VAL A 11 -15.36 -18.66 -7.42
CA VAL A 11 -15.86 -19.31 -6.21
C VAL A 11 -17.34 -18.98 -6.03
N ILE A 12 -18.13 -19.99 -5.66
CA ILE A 12 -19.55 -19.84 -5.33
C ILE A 12 -19.73 -20.11 -3.84
N GLU A 13 -20.15 -19.10 -3.11
CA GLU A 13 -20.45 -19.20 -1.67
C GLU A 13 -21.70 -20.08 -1.40
N PRO A 14 -21.80 -20.70 -0.21
CA PRO A 14 -22.99 -21.45 0.19
C PRO A 14 -24.26 -20.59 0.12
N GLY A 15 -25.37 -21.16 -0.36
CA GLY A 15 -26.68 -20.50 -0.42
C GLY A 15 -26.80 -19.41 -1.50
N HIS A 16 -25.78 -19.20 -2.33
CA HIS A 16 -25.78 -18.17 -3.36
C HIS A 16 -25.98 -18.75 -4.76
N ARG A 17 -26.64 -17.95 -5.61
CA ARG A 17 -26.73 -18.15 -7.06
C ARG A 17 -25.68 -17.27 -7.72
N SER A 18 -24.80 -17.89 -8.51
CA SER A 18 -23.77 -17.17 -9.25
C SER A 18 -24.01 -17.26 -10.75
N THR A 19 -23.88 -16.14 -11.44
CA THR A 19 -24.09 -16.02 -12.89
C THR A 19 -22.84 -15.48 -13.55
N LYS A 20 -22.29 -16.21 -14.51
CA LYS A 20 -21.12 -15.80 -15.30
C LYS A 20 -21.49 -15.71 -16.78
N MET A 21 -21.18 -14.59 -17.41
CA MET A 21 -21.52 -14.31 -18.81
C MET A 21 -20.27 -14.20 -19.68
N HIS A 22 -20.33 -14.74 -20.89
CA HIS A 22 -19.26 -14.68 -21.89
C HIS A 22 -19.79 -14.27 -23.25
N SER A 23 -19.22 -13.23 -23.85
CA SER A 23 -19.59 -12.80 -25.20
C SER A 23 -19.24 -13.84 -26.25
N ILE A 24 -20.17 -14.10 -27.17
CA ILE A 24 -20.06 -14.99 -28.32
C ILE A 24 -20.36 -14.15 -29.56
N ASN A 25 -19.46 -14.15 -30.53
CA ASN A 25 -19.68 -13.43 -31.78
C ASN A 25 -20.63 -14.21 -32.70
N SER A 26 -21.14 -13.56 -33.72
CA SER A 26 -21.93 -14.22 -34.77
C SER A 26 -21.15 -15.33 -35.47
N ARG A 27 -21.88 -16.33 -35.97
CA ARG A 27 -21.36 -17.44 -36.79
C ARG A 27 -20.21 -18.21 -36.12
N GLN A 28 -20.37 -18.56 -34.85
CA GLN A 28 -19.40 -19.37 -34.12
C GLN A 28 -19.94 -20.76 -33.80
N HIS A 29 -19.07 -21.76 -33.96
CA HIS A 29 -19.18 -23.05 -33.30
C HIS A 29 -18.49 -22.93 -31.95
N VAL A 30 -19.27 -22.94 -30.89
CA VAL A 30 -18.80 -22.75 -29.52
C VAL A 30 -18.80 -24.07 -28.80
N TYR A 31 -17.64 -24.45 -28.26
CA TYR A 31 -17.47 -25.56 -27.34
C TYR A 31 -17.25 -24.97 -25.95
N TRP A 32 -17.99 -25.45 -24.96
CA TRP A 32 -17.81 -25.04 -23.58
C TRP A 32 -17.60 -26.25 -22.69
N SER A 33 -16.83 -26.07 -21.63
CA SER A 33 -16.62 -27.10 -20.61
C SER A 33 -16.51 -26.49 -19.22
N MET A 34 -16.94 -27.25 -18.21
CA MET A 34 -17.00 -26.86 -16.81
C MET A 34 -16.62 -28.03 -15.91
N ALA A 35 -15.91 -27.75 -14.81
CA ALA A 35 -15.49 -28.74 -13.82
C ALA A 35 -15.60 -28.16 -12.39
N SER A 36 -15.79 -29.00 -11.38
CA SER A 36 -15.73 -28.64 -9.96
C SER A 36 -15.14 -29.79 -9.13
N GLU A 37 -14.59 -29.48 -7.95
CA GLU A 37 -13.93 -30.46 -7.06
C GLU A 37 -14.89 -31.24 -6.15
N GLN A 38 -16.14 -30.79 -5.98
CA GLN A 38 -17.06 -31.37 -4.98
C GLN A 38 -18.52 -31.45 -5.49
N TRP A 39 -19.37 -32.13 -4.70
CA TRP A 39 -20.71 -32.69 -4.94
C TRP A 39 -21.73 -31.84 -5.74
N SER A 40 -22.88 -32.46 -6.05
CA SER A 40 -23.97 -31.97 -6.91
C SER A 40 -24.38 -30.49 -6.76
N SER A 41 -24.61 -29.78 -7.88
CA SER A 41 -25.18 -28.42 -7.95
C SER A 41 -26.30 -28.34 -8.99
N ASP A 42 -27.20 -27.35 -8.84
CA ASP A 42 -28.18 -27.01 -9.87
C ASP A 42 -27.50 -26.09 -10.89
N ILE A 43 -27.43 -26.54 -12.15
CA ILE A 43 -26.67 -25.86 -13.20
C ILE A 43 -27.59 -25.59 -14.37
N ASN A 44 -27.64 -24.32 -14.75
CA ASN A 44 -28.30 -23.86 -15.95
C ASN A 44 -27.30 -23.14 -16.86
N ILE A 45 -27.35 -23.46 -18.14
CA ILE A 45 -26.51 -22.87 -19.18
C ILE A 45 -27.40 -22.43 -20.30
N TRP A 46 -27.30 -21.15 -20.64
CA TRP A 46 -28.16 -20.48 -21.61
C TRP A 46 -27.30 -19.79 -22.65
N TYR A 47 -27.78 -19.71 -23.88
CA TYR A 47 -27.29 -18.75 -24.86
C TYR A 47 -28.34 -17.66 -25.05
N GLN A 48 -27.96 -16.43 -24.75
CA GLN A 48 -28.81 -15.25 -24.85
C GLN A 48 -28.37 -14.40 -26.04
N ARG A 49 -29.24 -14.15 -27.02
CA ARG A 49 -28.87 -13.32 -28.18
C ARG A 49 -28.72 -11.85 -27.80
N MET A 50 -27.76 -11.15 -28.42
CA MET A 50 -27.58 -9.70 -28.24
C MET A 50 -28.83 -8.97 -28.76
N GLY A 51 -29.36 -8.01 -28.00
CA GLY A 51 -30.51 -7.20 -28.40
C GLY A 51 -31.89 -7.79 -28.10
N SER A 52 -31.99 -9.02 -27.59
CA SER A 52 -33.27 -9.60 -27.13
C SER A 52 -33.09 -10.30 -25.77
N PRO A 53 -33.39 -9.63 -24.65
CA PRO A 53 -33.25 -10.22 -23.32
C PRO A 53 -34.20 -11.39 -23.06
N HIS A 54 -35.25 -11.53 -23.89
CA HIS A 54 -36.23 -12.60 -23.82
C HIS A 54 -35.88 -13.82 -24.71
N ASP A 55 -34.95 -13.69 -25.66
CA ASP A 55 -34.52 -14.80 -26.53
C ASP A 55 -33.35 -15.57 -25.90
N ARG A 56 -33.70 -16.40 -24.90
CA ARG A 56 -32.77 -17.31 -24.21
C ARG A 56 -32.97 -18.74 -24.69
N ILE A 57 -31.96 -19.28 -25.36
CA ILE A 57 -31.91 -20.69 -25.75
C ILE A 57 -31.28 -21.47 -24.60
N LYS A 58 -32.06 -22.33 -23.94
CA LYS A 58 -31.54 -23.24 -22.90
C LYS A 58 -30.65 -24.29 -23.55
N LEU A 59 -29.35 -24.26 -23.25
CA LEU A 59 -28.37 -25.23 -23.74
C LEU A 59 -28.25 -26.43 -22.81
N PHE A 60 -28.31 -26.19 -21.49
CA PHE A 60 -28.26 -27.23 -20.47
C PHE A 60 -29.01 -26.75 -19.22
N SER A 61 -29.72 -27.65 -18.55
CA SER A 61 -30.39 -27.35 -17.29
C SER A 61 -30.67 -28.66 -16.58
N ASN A 62 -30.01 -28.88 -15.45
CA ASN A 62 -30.24 -30.07 -14.65
C ASN A 62 -30.01 -29.77 -13.18
N LYS A 63 -30.78 -30.46 -12.34
CA LYS A 63 -30.70 -30.34 -10.89
C LYS A 63 -29.77 -31.39 -10.31
N ASN A 64 -29.05 -31.05 -9.25
CA ASN A 64 -28.14 -31.94 -8.54
C ASN A 64 -27.09 -32.63 -9.45
N VAL A 65 -26.44 -31.89 -10.35
CA VAL A 65 -25.42 -32.42 -11.27
C VAL A 65 -24.12 -32.68 -10.52
N SER A 66 -23.74 -33.95 -10.35
CA SER A 66 -22.44 -34.35 -9.78
C SER A 66 -21.30 -34.14 -10.79
N ILE A 67 -20.54 -33.05 -10.65
CA ILE A 67 -19.37 -32.75 -11.50
C ILE A 67 -18.05 -33.30 -10.92
N ASP A 68 -18.07 -33.81 -9.69
CA ASP A 68 -16.91 -34.26 -8.89
C ASP A 68 -15.97 -35.25 -9.64
N LYS A 69 -16.43 -35.91 -10.72
CA LYS A 69 -15.60 -36.81 -11.55
C LYS A 69 -15.76 -36.63 -13.06
N PHE A 70 -16.55 -35.67 -13.51
CA PHE A 70 -16.88 -35.48 -14.93
C PHE A 70 -16.72 -34.02 -15.35
N VAL A 71 -16.10 -33.78 -16.50
CA VAL A 71 -16.14 -32.45 -17.12
C VAL A 71 -17.49 -32.33 -17.83
N LEU A 72 -18.35 -31.42 -17.38
CA LEU A 72 -19.55 -31.09 -18.13
C LEU A 72 -19.12 -30.34 -19.38
N HIS A 73 -19.56 -30.78 -20.56
CA HIS A 73 -19.26 -30.09 -21.80
C HIS A 73 -20.50 -30.03 -22.68
N GLY A 74 -20.51 -29.05 -23.58
CA GLY A 74 -21.49 -28.95 -24.63
C GLY A 74 -20.97 -28.12 -25.78
N GLU A 75 -21.69 -28.18 -26.88
CA GLU A 75 -21.40 -27.41 -28.07
C GLU A 75 -22.68 -26.85 -28.65
N PHE A 76 -22.58 -25.70 -29.30
CA PHE A 76 -23.66 -25.15 -30.10
C PHE A 76 -23.09 -24.31 -31.24
N LYS A 77 -23.86 -24.24 -32.33
CA LYS A 77 -23.59 -23.33 -33.45
C LYS A 77 -24.57 -22.18 -33.35
N THR A 78 -24.09 -20.95 -33.45
CA THR A 78 -24.94 -19.76 -33.54
C THR A 78 -24.57 -18.96 -34.78
N LEU A 79 -25.59 -18.41 -35.45
CA LEU A 79 -25.41 -17.44 -36.53
C LEU A 79 -25.38 -16.00 -36.00
N TYR A 80 -25.81 -15.78 -34.76
CA TYR A 80 -26.00 -14.45 -34.17
C TYR A 80 -24.95 -14.18 -33.08
N ALA A 81 -24.69 -12.90 -32.79
CA ALA A 81 -23.91 -12.52 -31.62
C ALA A 81 -24.78 -12.65 -30.35
N GLY A 82 -24.15 -12.95 -29.22
CA GLY A 82 -24.86 -13.12 -27.96
C GLY A 82 -23.94 -13.38 -26.77
N GLN A 83 -24.50 -13.92 -25.70
CA GLN A 83 -23.79 -14.25 -24.47
C GLN A 83 -24.09 -15.69 -24.07
N LEU A 84 -23.04 -16.46 -23.78
CA LEU A 84 -23.15 -17.72 -23.07
C LEU A 84 -23.21 -17.43 -21.57
N VAL A 85 -24.27 -17.86 -20.91
CA VAL A 85 -24.56 -17.58 -19.50
C VAL A 85 -24.49 -18.89 -18.72
N PHE A 86 -23.53 -18.99 -17.80
CA PHE A 86 -23.47 -20.03 -16.79
C PHE A 86 -24.17 -19.55 -15.54
N GLU A 87 -25.11 -20.32 -15.03
CA GLU A 87 -25.87 -20.01 -13.84
C GLU A 87 -25.90 -21.23 -12.93
N ILE A 88 -25.34 -21.07 -11.74
CA ILE A 88 -25.11 -22.17 -10.81
C ILE A 88 -25.67 -21.77 -9.45
N GLU A 89 -26.49 -22.64 -8.89
CA GLU A 89 -27.11 -22.47 -7.58
C GLU A 89 -26.51 -23.49 -6.60
N ASN A 90 -25.87 -22.98 -5.54
CA ASN A 90 -25.21 -23.79 -4.52
C ASN A 90 -26.07 -23.86 -3.25
N GLU A 91 -27.17 -24.61 -3.29
CA GLU A 91 -28.16 -24.61 -2.20
C GLU A 91 -27.64 -25.20 -0.87
N ARG A 92 -26.56 -26.02 -0.84
CA ARG A 92 -26.34 -26.91 0.34
C ARG A 92 -24.96 -27.13 0.97
N PHE A 93 -23.80 -26.64 0.51
CA PHE A 93 -22.53 -26.80 1.28
C PHE A 93 -21.45 -25.76 0.92
N ASN A 94 -20.34 -25.76 1.69
CA ASN A 94 -19.06 -25.01 1.60
C ASN A 94 -18.73 -24.30 0.27
N PRO A 95 -17.96 -23.19 0.31
CA PRO A 95 -17.56 -22.44 -0.88
C PRO A 95 -16.92 -23.34 -1.95
N ARG A 96 -17.30 -23.17 -3.22
CA ARG A 96 -16.88 -24.07 -4.32
C ARG A 96 -16.18 -23.34 -5.43
N SER A 97 -15.01 -23.82 -5.82
CA SER A 97 -14.32 -23.39 -7.04
C SER A 97 -14.91 -24.09 -8.27
N ILE A 98 -15.29 -23.28 -9.27
CA ILE A 98 -15.73 -23.74 -10.60
C ILE A 98 -14.66 -23.36 -11.62
N TRP A 99 -14.17 -24.34 -12.38
CA TRP A 99 -13.29 -24.13 -13.53
C TRP A 99 -14.11 -24.18 -14.82
N TRP A 100 -13.82 -23.32 -15.78
CA TRP A 100 -14.50 -23.32 -17.07
C TRP A 100 -13.54 -23.05 -18.24
N GLN A 101 -13.92 -23.49 -19.44
CA GLN A 101 -13.21 -23.22 -20.69
C GLN A 101 -14.20 -23.06 -21.84
N ILE A 102 -13.97 -22.07 -22.70
CA ILE A 102 -14.74 -21.85 -23.92
C ILE A 102 -13.76 -21.85 -25.09
N LYS A 103 -13.99 -22.71 -26.08
CA LYS A 103 -13.31 -22.68 -27.38
C LYS A 103 -14.30 -22.23 -28.44
N LYS A 104 -13.88 -21.30 -29.30
CA LYS A 104 -14.72 -20.73 -30.35
C LYS A 104 -14.04 -20.99 -31.67
N ASN A 105 -14.72 -21.66 -32.58
CA ASN A 105 -14.29 -21.79 -33.96
C ASN A 105 -15.27 -21.01 -34.82
N ASN A 106 -14.77 -20.13 -35.68
CA ASN A 106 -15.65 -19.46 -36.64
C ASN A 106 -16.21 -20.51 -37.62
N LEU A 107 -17.51 -20.46 -37.89
CA LEU A 107 -18.11 -21.23 -38.98
C LEU A 107 -17.57 -20.66 -40.31
N PRO A 108 -17.47 -21.47 -41.39
CA PRO A 108 -17.15 -20.92 -42.70
C PRO A 108 -18.17 -19.83 -43.03
N VAL A 109 -17.64 -18.62 -43.23
CA VAL A 109 -18.42 -17.44 -43.56
C VAL A 109 -18.06 -17.12 -45.00
N CYS A 110 -19.04 -17.23 -45.90
CA CYS A 110 -18.96 -16.49 -47.14
C CYS A 110 -18.98 -14.98 -46.80
N GLN A 111 -17.79 -14.39 -46.77
CA GLN A 111 -17.56 -13.00 -46.36
C GLN A 111 -18.26 -12.03 -47.30
N LEU A 112 -18.36 -12.39 -48.58
CA LEU A 112 -19.05 -11.59 -49.57
C LEU A 112 -20.57 -11.63 -49.38
N PHE A 113 -21.14 -12.79 -49.04
CA PHE A 113 -22.57 -12.90 -48.69
C PHE A 113 -22.90 -12.09 -47.44
N GLU A 114 -22.11 -12.23 -46.38
CA GLU A 114 -22.30 -11.46 -45.14
C GLU A 114 -22.19 -9.95 -45.39
N GLY A 115 -21.22 -9.55 -46.21
CA GLY A 115 -21.05 -8.16 -46.61
C GLY A 115 -22.25 -7.59 -47.35
N ILE A 116 -22.79 -8.35 -48.31
CA ILE A 116 -23.99 -7.97 -49.07
C ILE A 116 -25.22 -7.94 -48.15
N VAL A 117 -25.38 -8.92 -47.26
CA VAL A 117 -26.48 -8.93 -46.28
C VAL A 117 -26.39 -7.73 -45.34
N ASN A 118 -25.20 -7.37 -44.86
CA ASN A 118 -25.01 -6.22 -43.99
C ASN A 118 -25.29 -4.89 -44.71
N LEU A 119 -24.94 -4.79 -46.00
CA LEU A 119 -25.26 -3.63 -46.84
C LEU A 119 -26.77 -3.38 -46.83
N PHE A 120 -27.58 -4.41 -47.09
CA PHE A 120 -29.03 -4.28 -47.06
C PHE A 120 -29.60 -4.20 -45.63
N HIS A 121 -28.96 -4.82 -44.64
CA HIS A 121 -29.41 -4.74 -43.25
C HIS A 121 -29.30 -3.31 -42.71
N ASN A 122 -28.22 -2.59 -43.01
CA ASN A 122 -28.06 -1.19 -42.59
C ASN A 122 -29.11 -0.28 -43.23
N ASP A 123 -29.39 -0.47 -44.53
CA ASP A 123 -30.45 0.26 -45.25
C ASP A 123 -31.85 0.01 -44.68
N ILE A 124 -32.10 -1.16 -44.10
CA ILE A 124 -33.39 -1.54 -43.48
C ILE A 124 -33.46 -1.11 -42.00
N ALA A 125 -32.33 -1.20 -41.27
CA ALA A 125 -32.26 -0.84 -39.85
C ALA A 125 -32.42 0.66 -39.59
N ASP A 126 -32.03 1.51 -40.55
CA ASP A 126 -32.23 2.97 -40.47
C ASP A 126 -33.70 3.39 -40.68
N GLN A 127 -34.59 2.49 -41.12
CA GLN A 127 -35.98 2.82 -41.45
C GLN A 127 -37.00 2.41 -40.38
N ASP A 128 -36.75 1.42 -39.53
CA ASP A 128 -37.64 1.07 -38.40
C ASP A 128 -36.88 0.34 -37.28
N GLY A 129 -36.95 0.87 -36.06
CA GLY A 129 -36.34 0.26 -34.89
C GLY A 129 -37.01 -1.08 -34.54
N PHE A 130 -36.25 -2.17 -34.71
CA PHE A 130 -36.61 -3.59 -34.54
C PHE A 130 -37.34 -4.26 -35.73
N ILE A 131 -36.56 -5.00 -36.52
CA ILE A 131 -37.06 -5.91 -37.56
C ILE A 131 -37.43 -7.25 -36.90
N GLU A 132 -38.70 -7.67 -37.00
CA GLU A 132 -39.10 -9.05 -36.68
C GLU A 132 -38.47 -10.04 -37.67
N LEU A 133 -38.04 -11.21 -37.18
CA LEU A 133 -37.32 -12.25 -37.93
C LEU A 133 -38.02 -12.68 -39.24
N TYR A 134 -39.33 -12.47 -39.36
CA TYR A 134 -40.12 -12.77 -40.55
C TYR A 134 -39.82 -11.80 -41.72
N ASN A 135 -39.61 -10.51 -41.43
CA ASN A 135 -39.31 -9.49 -42.44
C ASN A 135 -37.87 -9.61 -43.00
N PHE A 136 -36.94 -10.21 -42.25
CA PHE A 136 -35.56 -10.38 -42.70
C PHE A 136 -35.42 -11.42 -43.82
N ASN A 137 -36.17 -12.52 -43.75
CA ASN A 137 -36.17 -13.53 -44.81
C ASN A 137 -36.79 -12.99 -46.11
N GLU A 138 -37.84 -12.17 -45.99
CA GLU A 138 -38.46 -11.48 -47.12
C GLU A 138 -37.47 -10.49 -47.75
N ALA A 139 -36.79 -9.67 -46.94
CA ALA A 139 -35.74 -8.76 -47.42
C ALA A 139 -34.55 -9.47 -48.10
N ILE A 140 -34.13 -10.63 -47.58
CA ILE A 140 -33.11 -11.45 -48.24
C ILE A 140 -33.59 -11.89 -49.63
N ASN A 141 -34.83 -12.36 -49.73
CA ASN A 141 -35.38 -12.84 -51.00
C ASN A 141 -35.65 -11.73 -52.02
N GLU A 142 -36.11 -10.56 -51.57
CA GLU A 142 -36.50 -9.47 -52.47
C GLU A 142 -35.34 -8.52 -52.84
N LYS A 143 -34.33 -8.38 -51.99
CA LYS A 143 -33.24 -7.41 -52.19
C LYS A 143 -31.86 -8.06 -52.32
N VAL A 144 -31.51 -8.98 -51.41
CA VAL A 144 -30.16 -9.59 -51.38
C VAL A 144 -29.94 -10.53 -52.57
N PHE A 145 -30.84 -11.48 -52.84
CA PHE A 145 -30.64 -12.41 -53.97
C PHE A 145 -30.68 -11.73 -55.34
N PRO A 146 -31.62 -10.81 -55.64
CA PRO A 146 -31.60 -10.05 -56.89
C PRO A 146 -30.32 -9.21 -57.07
N PHE A 147 -29.75 -8.70 -55.97
CA PHE A 147 -28.47 -8.01 -56.01
C PHE A 147 -27.32 -8.98 -56.36
N ILE A 148 -27.25 -10.15 -55.73
CA ILE A 148 -26.25 -11.18 -56.05
C ILE A 148 -26.41 -11.65 -57.52
N GLU A 149 -27.64 -11.79 -58.01
CA GLU A 149 -27.90 -12.12 -59.41
C GLU A 149 -27.42 -11.04 -60.39
N LYS A 150 -27.67 -9.75 -60.10
CA LYS A 150 -27.14 -8.63 -60.91
C LYS A 150 -25.61 -8.64 -60.95
N LEU A 151 -25.00 -8.93 -59.80
CA LEU A 151 -23.56 -9.01 -59.63
C LEU A 151 -22.95 -10.21 -60.37
N PHE A 152 -23.59 -11.38 -60.34
CA PHE A 152 -23.16 -12.55 -61.12
C PHE A 152 -23.46 -12.44 -62.60
N ASN A 153 -24.39 -11.59 -63.01
CA ASN A 153 -24.63 -11.25 -64.39
C ASN A 153 -23.76 -10.10 -64.90
N GLY A 154 -22.97 -9.47 -64.02
CA GLY A 154 -22.07 -8.35 -64.35
C GLY A 154 -22.80 -7.06 -64.72
N LYS A 155 -24.12 -6.99 -64.53
CA LYS A 155 -24.99 -5.84 -64.87
C LYS A 155 -25.09 -4.79 -63.75
N ILE A 156 -24.26 -4.91 -62.73
CA ILE A 156 -24.19 -3.95 -61.62
C ILE A 156 -23.15 -2.88 -61.92
N LYS A 157 -23.43 -1.62 -61.56
CA LYS A 157 -22.44 -0.53 -61.66
C LYS A 157 -21.47 -0.57 -60.48
N LEU A 158 -20.25 -0.07 -60.66
CA LEU A 158 -19.27 -0.02 -59.56
C LEU A 158 -19.73 0.89 -58.41
N ALA A 159 -20.45 1.98 -58.71
CA ALA A 159 -21.08 2.86 -57.73
C ALA A 159 -22.06 2.12 -56.80
N ASP A 160 -22.87 1.20 -57.36
CA ASP A 160 -23.81 0.37 -56.58
C ASP A 160 -23.10 -0.66 -55.69
N MET A 161 -21.81 -0.91 -55.95
CA MET A 161 -20.95 -1.78 -55.15
C MET A 161 -20.10 -1.00 -54.14
N ALA A 162 -20.22 0.34 -54.03
CA ALA A 162 -19.33 1.16 -53.20
C ALA A 162 -19.24 0.68 -51.74
N ASN A 163 -20.35 0.23 -51.15
CA ASN A 163 -20.39 -0.32 -49.78
C ASN A 163 -19.71 -1.70 -49.64
N LEU A 164 -19.44 -2.39 -50.75
CA LEU A 164 -18.63 -3.62 -50.77
C LEU A 164 -17.13 -3.34 -50.83
N LYS A 165 -16.70 -2.11 -51.17
CA LYS A 165 -15.26 -1.75 -51.21
C LYS A 165 -14.60 -2.10 -49.87
N ASP A 166 -15.22 -1.76 -48.75
CA ASP A 166 -14.68 -2.06 -47.42
C ASP A 166 -14.51 -3.56 -47.17
N ILE A 167 -15.42 -4.41 -47.68
CA ILE A 167 -15.33 -5.87 -47.54
C ILE A 167 -14.17 -6.41 -48.37
N PHE A 168 -14.03 -5.97 -49.62
CA PHE A 168 -12.90 -6.34 -50.47
C PHE A 168 -11.56 -5.78 -49.96
N CYS A 169 -11.58 -4.66 -49.23
CA CYS A 169 -10.40 -4.01 -48.62
C CYS A 169 -10.04 -4.46 -47.21
N SER A 170 -10.96 -5.06 -46.46
CA SER A 170 -10.74 -5.40 -45.04
C SER A 170 -10.65 -6.89 -44.78
N LYS A 171 -11.27 -7.71 -45.61
CA LYS A 171 -11.33 -9.15 -45.39
C LYS A 171 -10.52 -9.91 -46.43
N GLN A 172 -9.95 -11.03 -46.00
CA GLN A 172 -9.20 -11.92 -46.88
C GLN A 172 -10.17 -12.77 -47.71
N ILE A 173 -10.64 -12.20 -48.82
CA ILE A 173 -11.58 -12.88 -49.71
C ILE A 173 -10.78 -13.76 -50.68
N HIS A 174 -10.91 -15.08 -50.54
CA HIS A 174 -10.51 -16.01 -51.60
C HIS A 174 -11.62 -16.04 -52.65
N ILE A 175 -11.52 -15.10 -53.59
CA ILE A 175 -12.59 -14.74 -54.53
C ILE A 175 -13.22 -15.96 -55.21
N ARG A 176 -12.41 -16.90 -55.68
CA ARG A 176 -12.91 -18.11 -56.35
C ARG A 176 -13.72 -19.02 -55.42
N ASP A 177 -13.26 -19.20 -54.19
CA ASP A 177 -13.94 -20.05 -53.19
C ASP A 177 -15.23 -19.39 -52.71
N GLU A 178 -15.20 -18.07 -52.51
CA GLU A 178 -16.34 -17.25 -52.12
C GLU A 178 -17.43 -17.19 -53.21
N VAL A 179 -17.03 -17.04 -54.48
CA VAL A 179 -17.95 -17.11 -55.64
C VAL A 179 -18.57 -18.50 -55.75
N LYS A 180 -17.77 -19.56 -55.57
CA LYS A 180 -18.26 -20.93 -55.59
C LYS A 180 -19.24 -21.19 -54.45
N GLU A 181 -18.94 -20.71 -53.24
CA GLU A 181 -19.80 -20.86 -52.07
C GLU A 181 -21.10 -20.07 -52.24
N LEU A 182 -21.06 -18.82 -52.71
CA LEU A 182 -22.24 -18.01 -53.04
C LEU A 182 -23.14 -18.67 -54.08
N LEU A 183 -22.56 -19.16 -55.17
CA LEU A 183 -23.31 -19.84 -56.23
C LEU A 183 -23.96 -21.12 -55.71
N THR A 184 -23.28 -21.87 -54.84
CA THR A 184 -23.83 -23.08 -54.20
C THR A 184 -25.01 -22.74 -53.27
N HIS A 185 -24.91 -21.63 -52.52
CA HIS A 185 -25.99 -21.14 -51.65
C HIS A 185 -27.20 -20.62 -52.44
N LEU A 186 -26.98 -19.88 -53.53
CA LEU A 186 -28.05 -19.44 -54.43
C LEU A 186 -28.81 -20.62 -55.05
N GLN A 187 -28.10 -21.70 -55.38
CA GLN A 187 -28.72 -22.91 -55.93
C GLN A 187 -29.58 -23.66 -54.93
N THR A 188 -29.14 -23.75 -53.67
CA THR A 188 -29.91 -24.41 -52.60
C THR A 188 -31.18 -23.65 -52.24
N VAL A 189 -31.20 -22.32 -52.42
CA VAL A 189 -32.40 -21.50 -52.22
C VAL A 189 -33.36 -21.57 -53.43
N ASN A 190 -32.83 -21.69 -54.65
CA ASN A 190 -33.60 -21.72 -55.90
C ASN A 190 -34.01 -23.14 -56.39
N GLU A 191 -33.95 -24.18 -55.54
CA GLU A 191 -34.24 -25.58 -55.90
C GLU A 191 -35.64 -25.83 -56.51
N GLN A 192 -36.54 -24.84 -56.49
CA GLN A 192 -37.85 -24.93 -57.11
C GLN A 192 -37.92 -24.52 -58.60
N GLN A 193 -36.89 -23.89 -59.21
CA GLN A 193 -37.05 -23.35 -60.58
C GLN A 193 -35.97 -23.64 -61.64
N SER A 194 -34.72 -24.04 -61.34
CA SER A 194 -33.84 -24.59 -62.41
C SER A 194 -32.60 -25.35 -61.89
N LYS A 195 -32.25 -26.47 -62.55
CA LYS A 195 -31.13 -27.39 -62.22
C LYS A 195 -29.85 -27.11 -63.03
N VAL A 196 -29.46 -25.85 -63.23
CA VAL A 196 -28.22 -25.54 -63.97
C VAL A 196 -27.05 -25.46 -62.98
N ILE A 197 -26.17 -26.47 -62.98
CA ILE A 197 -24.89 -26.47 -62.23
C ILE A 197 -23.99 -25.37 -62.83
N PRO A 198 -23.31 -24.51 -62.03
CA PRO A 198 -22.50 -23.45 -62.58
C PRO A 198 -21.26 -24.08 -63.23
N THR A 199 -20.98 -23.73 -64.48
CA THR A 199 -19.75 -24.21 -65.13
C THR A 199 -18.53 -23.55 -64.48
N ASP A 200 -17.41 -24.28 -64.39
CA ASP A 200 -16.14 -23.71 -63.90
C ASP A 200 -15.72 -22.47 -64.71
N GLU A 201 -16.08 -22.41 -65.99
CA GLU A 201 -15.88 -21.25 -66.86
C GLU A 201 -16.61 -20.01 -66.35
N ARG A 202 -17.86 -20.16 -65.88
CA ARG A 202 -18.62 -19.06 -65.29
C ARG A 202 -18.06 -18.62 -63.93
N ILE A 203 -17.63 -19.58 -63.11
CA ILE A 203 -16.97 -19.28 -61.82
C ILE A 203 -15.69 -18.48 -62.07
N ASN A 204 -14.87 -18.88 -63.04
CA ASN A 204 -13.62 -18.19 -63.37
C ASN A 204 -13.88 -16.78 -63.92
N GLN A 205 -14.89 -16.61 -64.78
CA GLN A 205 -15.28 -15.30 -65.32
C GLN A 205 -15.71 -14.33 -64.21
N ILE A 206 -16.59 -14.77 -63.30
CA ILE A 206 -17.03 -13.94 -62.16
C ILE A 206 -15.86 -13.68 -61.20
N SER A 207 -14.99 -14.67 -60.99
CA SER A 207 -13.80 -14.51 -60.16
C SER A 207 -12.83 -13.47 -60.72
N GLU A 208 -12.67 -13.42 -62.04
CA GLU A 208 -11.85 -12.41 -62.71
C GLU A 208 -12.43 -11.00 -62.54
N TRP A 209 -13.74 -10.83 -62.70
CA TRP A 209 -14.42 -9.55 -62.45
C TRP A 209 -14.18 -9.04 -61.02
N PHE A 210 -14.35 -9.93 -60.05
CA PHE A 210 -14.13 -9.60 -58.65
C PHE A 210 -12.67 -9.40 -58.27
N GLN A 211 -11.74 -10.09 -58.93
CA GLN A 211 -10.30 -9.87 -58.69
C GLN A 211 -9.89 -8.47 -59.15
N ILE A 212 -10.37 -8.04 -60.32
CA ILE A 212 -10.13 -6.68 -60.81
C ILE A 212 -10.86 -5.65 -59.95
N TYR A 213 -12.08 -5.96 -59.49
CA TYR A 213 -12.79 -5.10 -58.54
C TYR A 213 -12.07 -5.00 -57.17
N GLN A 214 -11.45 -6.08 -56.69
CA GLN A 214 -10.63 -6.05 -55.48
C GLN A 214 -9.44 -5.11 -55.65
N TYR A 215 -8.75 -5.14 -56.79
CA TYR A 215 -7.69 -4.17 -57.08
C TYR A 215 -8.24 -2.74 -57.14
N HIS A 216 -9.36 -2.54 -57.83
CA HIS A 216 -10.04 -1.24 -57.90
C HIS A 216 -10.39 -0.69 -56.52
N SER A 217 -10.94 -1.52 -55.63
CA SER A 217 -11.31 -1.09 -54.26
C SER A 217 -10.12 -0.58 -53.44
N HIS A 218 -8.91 -1.05 -53.72
CA HIS A 218 -7.69 -0.62 -53.02
C HIS A 218 -7.00 0.60 -53.64
N ILE A 219 -7.44 1.09 -54.81
CA ILE A 219 -6.79 2.20 -55.51
C ILE A 219 -6.69 3.43 -54.61
N ASP A 220 -7.77 3.79 -53.92
CA ASP A 220 -7.80 4.95 -53.02
C ASP A 220 -6.72 4.85 -51.94
N ILE A 221 -6.64 3.69 -51.28
CA ILE A 221 -5.67 3.41 -50.22
C ILE A 221 -4.24 3.43 -50.76
N ILE A 222 -4.02 2.89 -51.97
CA ILE A 222 -2.72 2.85 -52.62
C ILE A 222 -2.26 4.26 -53.00
N ILE A 223 -3.13 5.05 -53.64
CA ILE A 223 -2.85 6.45 -54.00
C ILE A 223 -2.51 7.25 -52.73
N ASP A 224 -3.34 7.12 -51.70
CA ASP A 224 -3.14 7.81 -50.43
C ASP A 224 -1.82 7.39 -49.76
N CYS A 225 -1.52 6.09 -49.74
CA CYS A 225 -0.27 5.57 -49.20
C CYS A 225 0.97 6.13 -49.93
N ILE A 226 0.97 6.12 -51.27
CA ILE A 226 2.07 6.64 -52.09
C ILE A 226 2.27 8.14 -51.84
N LYS A 227 1.20 8.92 -51.87
CA LYS A 227 1.25 10.39 -51.66
C LYS A 227 1.66 10.73 -50.23
N ARG A 228 1.04 10.08 -49.24
CA ARG A 228 1.27 10.34 -47.81
C ARG A 228 2.70 10.04 -47.40
N PHE A 229 3.30 8.99 -47.93
CA PHE A 229 4.67 8.60 -47.59
C PHE A 229 5.70 9.09 -48.60
N LYS A 230 5.32 9.74 -49.71
CA LYS A 230 6.24 10.18 -50.77
C LYS A 230 7.12 9.02 -51.28
N ILE A 231 6.48 7.90 -51.62
CA ILE A 231 7.19 6.66 -51.99
C ILE A 231 7.89 6.83 -53.35
N LEU A 232 7.22 7.45 -54.34
CA LEU A 232 7.72 7.60 -55.71
C LEU A 232 8.39 8.96 -55.95
N SER A 233 9.18 9.07 -57.03
CA SER A 233 9.81 10.32 -57.47
C SER A 233 8.85 11.18 -58.32
N GLU A 234 8.98 12.51 -58.28
CA GLU A 234 8.01 13.43 -58.91
C GLU A 234 8.11 13.50 -60.45
N THR A 235 9.15 12.92 -61.07
CA THR A 235 9.53 13.25 -62.45
C THR A 235 9.06 12.26 -63.53
N ASP A 236 8.91 10.96 -63.25
CA ASP A 236 8.55 9.95 -64.27
C ASP A 236 7.18 9.26 -64.03
N ASP A 237 6.58 9.40 -62.85
CA ASP A 237 5.41 8.60 -62.41
C ASP A 237 4.07 9.36 -62.39
N ILE A 238 4.01 10.57 -62.95
CA ILE A 238 2.74 11.31 -63.14
C ILE A 238 1.78 10.49 -64.01
N SER A 239 2.29 9.72 -64.97
CA SER A 239 1.47 8.93 -65.90
C SER A 239 0.65 7.84 -65.21
N ILE A 240 1.27 7.03 -64.33
CA ILE A 240 0.56 5.92 -63.66
C ILE A 240 -0.36 6.42 -62.55
N MET A 241 0.06 7.46 -61.82
CA MET A 241 -0.78 8.08 -60.79
C MET A 241 -2.00 8.79 -61.41
N ASN A 242 -1.84 9.47 -62.54
CA ASN A 242 -2.96 10.04 -63.30
C ASN A 242 -3.89 8.94 -63.82
N THR A 243 -3.33 7.80 -64.26
CA THR A 243 -4.12 6.64 -64.68
C THR A 243 -4.94 6.10 -63.52
N PHE A 244 -4.35 5.91 -62.33
CA PHE A 244 -5.10 5.48 -61.14
C PHE A 244 -6.15 6.51 -60.68
N GLU A 245 -5.89 7.81 -60.78
CA GLU A 245 -6.87 8.87 -60.48
C GLU A 245 -8.04 8.92 -61.49
N GLN A 246 -7.76 8.66 -62.77
CA GLN A 246 -8.80 8.52 -63.79
C GLN A 246 -9.68 7.30 -63.52
N LEU A 247 -9.05 6.16 -63.20
CA LEU A 247 -9.74 4.91 -62.87
C LEU A 247 -10.57 5.02 -61.59
N ARG A 248 -10.08 5.78 -60.59
CA ARG A 248 -10.81 6.14 -59.36
C ARG A 248 -12.13 6.89 -59.66
N SER A 249 -12.16 7.71 -60.70
CA SER A 249 -13.29 8.59 -61.01
C SER A 249 -14.39 7.91 -61.86
N ASN A 250 -14.18 6.69 -62.33
CA ASN A 250 -15.05 5.99 -63.28
C ASN A 250 -16.00 4.98 -62.59
N GLU A 251 -16.83 5.44 -61.64
CA GLU A 251 -17.75 4.56 -60.88
C GLU A 251 -18.99 4.12 -61.68
N GLU A 252 -19.23 4.70 -62.85
CA GLU A 252 -20.37 4.38 -63.74
C GLU A 252 -20.13 3.13 -64.62
N CYS A 253 -18.95 2.53 -64.55
CA CYS A 253 -18.62 1.30 -65.28
C CYS A 253 -19.47 0.11 -64.78
N TYR A 254 -19.90 -0.76 -65.70
CA TYR A 254 -20.57 -2.02 -65.36
C TYR A 254 -19.53 -3.10 -65.07
N LEU A 255 -19.79 -3.96 -64.07
CA LEU A 255 -18.85 -5.00 -63.64
C LEU A 255 -18.40 -5.94 -64.78
N GLU A 256 -19.27 -6.27 -65.73
CA GLU A 256 -18.89 -7.11 -66.89
C GLU A 256 -17.86 -6.45 -67.82
N LYS A 257 -17.79 -5.10 -67.83
CA LYS A 257 -16.85 -4.32 -68.64
C LYS A 257 -15.55 -4.01 -67.90
N ILE A 258 -15.47 -4.30 -66.60
CA ILE A 258 -14.33 -3.95 -65.75
C ILE A 258 -13.01 -4.56 -66.28
N VAL A 259 -13.07 -5.74 -66.90
CA VAL A 259 -11.88 -6.41 -67.45
C VAL A 259 -11.26 -5.63 -68.60
N GLN A 260 -12.10 -4.98 -69.42
CA GLN A 260 -11.66 -4.20 -70.58
C GLN A 260 -11.25 -2.79 -70.16
N ASP A 261 -12.04 -2.15 -69.29
CA ASP A 261 -11.82 -0.76 -68.88
C ASP A 261 -10.69 -0.63 -67.84
N TYR A 262 -10.35 -1.71 -67.13
CA TYR A 262 -9.33 -1.73 -66.06
C TYR A 262 -8.24 -2.79 -66.29
N GLU A 263 -7.96 -3.17 -67.55
CA GLU A 263 -6.90 -4.13 -67.89
C GLU A 263 -5.54 -3.75 -67.29
N ILE A 264 -5.25 -2.45 -67.23
CA ILE A 264 -4.04 -1.88 -66.63
C ILE A 264 -3.90 -2.29 -65.15
N LEU A 265 -4.98 -2.32 -64.37
CA LEU A 265 -4.90 -2.78 -62.97
C LEU A 265 -4.49 -4.24 -62.90
N ASN A 266 -5.05 -5.09 -63.77
CA ASN A 266 -4.72 -6.50 -63.76
C ASN A 266 -3.25 -6.75 -64.15
N GLN A 267 -2.70 -5.93 -65.06
CA GLN A 267 -1.29 -6.00 -65.46
C GLN A 267 -0.36 -5.53 -64.32
N GLU A 268 -0.67 -4.40 -63.69
CA GLU A 268 0.17 -3.79 -62.64
C GLU A 268 0.08 -4.54 -61.30
N PHE A 269 -1.10 -5.06 -60.94
CA PHE A 269 -1.33 -5.76 -59.68
C PHE A 269 -1.15 -7.29 -59.77
N ARG A 270 -0.81 -7.85 -60.94
CA ARG A 270 -0.73 -9.31 -61.16
C ARG A 270 0.15 -10.04 -60.13
N ASN A 271 1.23 -9.41 -59.70
CA ASN A 271 2.20 -9.99 -58.76
C ASN A 271 1.87 -9.68 -57.29
N ILE A 272 0.87 -8.83 -57.04
CA ILE A 272 0.43 -8.47 -55.69
C ILE A 272 -0.63 -9.47 -55.22
N LYS A 273 -0.32 -10.17 -54.13
CA LYS A 273 -1.29 -11.01 -53.40
C LYS A 273 -2.10 -10.16 -52.43
N ASN A 274 -3.27 -10.65 -52.04
CA ASN A 274 -4.16 -9.95 -51.10
C ASN A 274 -3.46 -9.53 -49.78
N LYS A 275 -2.56 -10.37 -49.24
CA LYS A 275 -1.78 -10.02 -48.05
C LYS A 275 -0.91 -8.77 -48.22
N HIS A 276 -0.42 -8.48 -49.42
CA HIS A 276 0.34 -7.26 -49.69
C HIS A 276 -0.57 -6.02 -49.77
N LEU A 277 -1.80 -6.17 -50.28
CA LEU A 277 -2.82 -5.12 -50.25
C LEU A 277 -3.22 -4.77 -48.81
N ASN A 278 -3.41 -5.79 -47.96
CA ASN A 278 -3.65 -5.62 -46.53
C ASN A 278 -2.47 -4.95 -45.82
N LEU A 279 -1.23 -5.26 -46.22
CA LEU A 279 -0.04 -4.57 -45.71
C LEU A 279 -0.02 -3.09 -46.09
N ILE A 280 -0.33 -2.74 -47.35
CA ILE A 280 -0.42 -1.34 -47.80
C ILE A 280 -1.48 -0.59 -46.97
N LYS A 281 -2.66 -1.18 -46.79
CA LYS A 281 -3.72 -0.61 -45.96
C LYS A 281 -3.28 -0.40 -44.52
N THR A 282 -2.72 -1.43 -43.89
CA THR A 282 -2.27 -1.37 -42.50
C THR A 282 -1.15 -0.34 -42.32
N ALA A 283 -0.23 -0.24 -43.27
CA ALA A 283 0.83 0.77 -43.26
C ALA A 283 0.26 2.19 -43.37
N ASN A 284 -0.77 2.40 -44.20
CA ASN A 284 -1.46 3.69 -44.32
C ASN A 284 -2.21 4.06 -43.02
N GLU A 285 -2.89 3.10 -42.38
CA GLU A 285 -3.51 3.26 -41.06
C GLU A 285 -2.45 3.61 -39.99
N CYS A 286 -1.31 2.89 -40.01
CA CYS A 286 -0.19 3.05 -39.08
C CYS A 286 0.81 4.14 -39.53
N SER A 287 0.31 5.27 -40.04
CA SER A 287 1.17 6.29 -40.65
C SER A 287 2.20 6.91 -39.69
N ASN A 288 1.94 6.91 -38.37
CA ASN A 288 2.89 7.43 -37.39
C ASN A 288 4.14 6.56 -37.32
N LEU A 289 3.98 5.24 -37.41
CA LEU A 289 5.09 4.29 -37.45
C LEU A 289 5.99 4.54 -38.67
N ILE A 290 5.42 4.72 -39.87
CA ILE A 290 6.22 5.01 -41.08
C ILE A 290 6.94 6.35 -40.95
N LYS A 291 6.29 7.37 -40.38
CA LYS A 291 6.94 8.65 -40.09
C LYS A 291 8.12 8.48 -39.15
N ILE A 292 7.98 7.73 -38.06
CA ILE A 292 9.06 7.42 -37.11
C ILE A 292 10.24 6.78 -37.84
N MET A 293 9.98 5.74 -38.64
CA MET A 293 11.03 5.03 -39.38
C MET A 293 11.82 5.96 -40.32
N LYS A 294 11.13 6.92 -40.96
CA LYS A 294 11.78 7.95 -41.81
C LYS A 294 12.51 9.02 -41.00
N THR A 295 11.91 9.52 -39.92
CA THR A 295 12.49 10.57 -39.08
C THR A 295 13.79 10.12 -38.41
N PHE A 296 13.88 8.85 -38.00
CA PHE A 296 15.11 8.27 -37.43
C PHE A 296 16.02 7.60 -38.46
N ASP A 297 15.68 7.69 -39.76
CA ASP A 297 16.45 7.14 -40.87
C ASP A 297 16.88 5.67 -40.69
N LEU A 298 15.97 4.82 -40.17
CA LEU A 298 16.32 3.47 -39.68
C LEU A 298 16.77 2.50 -40.78
N TYR A 299 16.50 2.81 -42.05
CA TYR A 299 16.86 1.94 -43.17
C TYR A 299 18.14 2.34 -43.90
N SER A 300 18.76 3.48 -43.56
CA SER A 300 20.11 3.80 -44.03
C SER A 300 21.13 2.84 -43.43
N LYS A 301 22.34 2.82 -44.01
CA LYS A 301 23.42 1.95 -43.50
C LYS A 301 23.72 2.22 -42.01
N ASN A 302 23.69 3.48 -41.60
CA ASN A 302 23.92 3.88 -40.21
C ASN A 302 22.68 3.62 -39.34
N GLY A 303 21.48 3.88 -39.87
CA GLY A 303 20.22 3.60 -39.17
C GLY A 303 20.04 2.12 -38.83
N ARG A 304 20.37 1.21 -39.75
CA ARG A 304 20.27 -0.24 -39.51
C ARG A 304 21.22 -0.71 -38.42
N HIS A 305 22.45 -0.19 -38.42
CA HIS A 305 23.42 -0.49 -37.37
C HIS A 305 22.93 0.03 -36.01
N ARG A 306 22.40 1.26 -35.97
CA ARG A 306 21.84 1.86 -34.75
C ARG A 306 20.63 1.09 -34.22
N PHE A 307 19.71 0.69 -35.10
CA PHE A 307 18.54 -0.11 -34.73
C PHE A 307 18.94 -1.48 -34.17
N GLN A 308 19.95 -2.12 -34.76
CA GLN A 308 20.50 -3.37 -34.29
C GLN A 308 21.08 -3.26 -32.86
N GLN A 309 21.86 -2.21 -32.58
CA GLN A 309 22.38 -1.95 -31.22
C GLN A 309 21.27 -1.68 -30.21
N LEU A 310 20.29 -0.84 -30.59
CA LEU A 310 19.14 -0.56 -29.73
C LEU A 310 18.35 -1.83 -29.41
N ARG A 311 18.09 -2.66 -30.42
CA ARG A 311 17.40 -3.93 -30.26
C ARG A 311 18.11 -4.84 -29.26
N ASP A 312 19.42 -5.01 -29.41
CA ASP A 312 20.19 -5.91 -28.54
C ASP A 312 20.23 -5.37 -27.09
N ASN A 313 20.37 -4.06 -26.90
CA ASN A 313 20.33 -3.42 -25.57
C ASN A 313 18.95 -3.56 -24.90
N LEU A 314 17.86 -3.25 -25.62
CA LEU A 314 16.50 -3.33 -25.08
C LEU A 314 16.06 -4.77 -24.84
N THR A 315 16.58 -5.74 -25.61
CA THR A 315 16.30 -7.16 -25.39
C THR A 315 16.83 -7.60 -24.04
N ILE A 316 18.07 -7.21 -23.70
CA ILE A 316 18.66 -7.48 -22.38
C ILE A 316 17.86 -6.80 -21.27
N GLN A 317 17.45 -5.54 -21.48
CA GLN A 317 16.74 -4.75 -20.48
C GLN A 317 15.30 -5.23 -20.21
N PHE A 318 14.57 -5.65 -21.25
CA PHE A 318 13.14 -5.97 -21.15
C PHE A 318 12.85 -7.47 -20.94
N GLN A 319 13.86 -8.31 -20.73
CA GLN A 319 13.67 -9.74 -20.44
C GLN A 319 12.63 -10.03 -19.35
N LEU A 320 12.51 -9.14 -18.35
CA LEU A 320 11.55 -9.26 -17.24
C LEU A 320 10.30 -8.37 -17.37
N GLN A 321 10.21 -7.57 -18.43
CA GLN A 321 9.10 -6.66 -18.66
C GLN A 321 8.28 -7.17 -19.84
N GLU A 322 7.37 -8.13 -19.59
CA GLU A 322 6.57 -8.84 -20.62
C GLU A 322 5.94 -7.88 -21.63
N ARG A 323 5.36 -6.77 -21.16
CA ARG A 323 4.76 -5.74 -22.02
C ARG A 323 5.79 -5.07 -22.94
N ASN A 324 6.94 -4.65 -22.40
CA ASN A 324 7.96 -3.94 -23.17
C ASN A 324 8.69 -4.89 -24.13
N ASN A 325 8.88 -6.15 -23.74
CA ASN A 325 9.41 -7.20 -24.60
C ASN A 325 8.45 -7.48 -25.77
N MET A 326 7.14 -7.55 -25.52
CA MET A 326 6.13 -7.69 -26.58
C MET A 326 6.17 -6.52 -27.57
N ILE A 327 6.32 -5.28 -27.09
CA ILE A 327 6.44 -4.09 -27.94
C ILE A 327 7.75 -4.13 -28.75
N LEU A 328 8.88 -4.52 -28.13
CA LEU A 328 10.16 -4.66 -28.83
C LEU A 328 10.11 -5.72 -29.93
N ASN A 329 9.57 -6.91 -29.65
CA ASN A 329 9.39 -7.95 -30.66
C ASN A 329 8.48 -7.49 -31.80
N SER A 330 7.42 -6.75 -31.47
CA SER A 330 6.54 -6.14 -32.47
C SER A 330 7.29 -5.09 -33.30
N LEU A 331 8.18 -4.30 -32.69
CA LEU A 331 9.02 -3.31 -33.37
C LEU A 331 10.01 -3.96 -34.34
N ILE A 332 10.61 -5.10 -33.98
CA ILE A 332 11.51 -5.86 -34.86
C ILE A 332 10.77 -6.33 -36.12
N ILE A 333 9.56 -6.89 -35.96
CA ILE A 333 8.74 -7.37 -37.08
C ILE A 333 8.24 -6.18 -37.92
N ALA A 334 7.76 -5.12 -37.27
CA ALA A 334 7.35 -3.88 -37.93
C ALA A 334 8.48 -3.25 -38.75
N HIS A 335 9.71 -3.25 -38.24
CA HIS A 335 10.89 -2.78 -38.97
C HIS A 335 11.14 -3.59 -40.25
N ALA A 336 10.86 -4.90 -40.30
CA ALA A 336 10.96 -5.64 -41.55
C ALA A 336 9.83 -5.28 -42.54
N LEU A 337 8.60 -5.14 -42.05
CA LEU A 337 7.41 -4.90 -42.90
C LEU A 337 7.31 -3.48 -43.46
N CYS A 338 7.84 -2.48 -42.75
CA CYS A 338 7.75 -1.08 -43.13
C CYS A 338 8.77 -0.64 -44.20
N GLU A 339 9.75 -1.48 -44.53
CA GLU A 339 10.87 -1.13 -45.43
C GLU A 339 10.41 -0.58 -46.80
N PRO A 340 9.44 -1.19 -47.52
CA PRO A 340 8.99 -0.69 -48.83
C PRO A 340 8.33 0.69 -48.78
N PHE A 341 7.80 1.10 -47.62
CA PHE A 341 7.10 2.37 -47.43
C PHE A 341 8.05 3.46 -46.91
N ALA A 342 9.08 3.05 -46.18
CA ALA A 342 10.06 3.93 -45.58
C ALA A 342 11.05 4.49 -46.61
N ILE A 343 11.53 3.62 -47.51
CA ILE A 343 12.54 3.94 -48.52
C ILE A 343 11.86 4.44 -49.81
N LYS A 344 12.36 5.53 -50.38
CA LYS A 344 11.91 6.03 -51.69
C LYS A 344 12.22 4.99 -52.80
N ALA A 345 11.29 4.79 -53.72
CA ALA A 345 11.46 3.99 -54.92
C ALA A 345 11.55 4.94 -56.14
N ASP A 346 12.36 4.57 -57.12
CA ASP A 346 12.59 5.38 -58.32
C ASP A 346 11.47 5.21 -59.33
N THR A 347 10.80 4.04 -59.34
CA THR A 347 9.66 3.71 -60.21
C THR A 347 8.60 2.91 -59.46
N TRP A 348 7.37 2.91 -59.98
CA TRP A 348 6.29 2.04 -59.49
C TRP A 348 6.69 0.55 -59.43
N ASN A 349 7.32 0.05 -60.50
CA ASN A 349 7.77 -1.34 -60.57
C ASN A 349 8.76 -1.71 -59.47
N GLU A 350 9.65 -0.80 -59.09
CA GLU A 350 10.58 -1.03 -57.99
C GLU A 350 9.86 -1.15 -56.65
N PHE A 351 8.86 -0.30 -56.39
CA PHE A 351 8.02 -0.41 -55.20
C PHE A 351 7.28 -1.76 -55.15
N ILE A 352 6.70 -2.20 -56.28
CA ILE A 352 6.03 -3.51 -56.36
C ILE A 352 7.01 -4.65 -56.09
N VAL A 353 8.21 -4.61 -56.67
CA VAL A 353 9.24 -5.64 -56.42
C VAL A 353 9.62 -5.70 -54.95
N ARG A 354 9.85 -4.56 -54.29
CA ARG A 354 10.15 -4.51 -52.84
C ARG A 354 9.01 -5.07 -52.00
N LEU A 355 7.75 -4.75 -52.35
CA LEU A 355 6.58 -5.25 -51.65
C LEU A 355 6.39 -6.76 -51.82
N VAL A 356 6.58 -7.29 -53.03
CA VAL A 356 6.45 -8.72 -53.35
C VAL A 356 7.58 -9.55 -52.72
N ASN A 357 8.77 -8.97 -52.57
CA ASN A 357 9.91 -9.63 -51.91
C ASN A 357 9.66 -9.93 -50.42
N LEU A 358 8.68 -9.27 -49.77
CA LEU A 358 8.20 -9.62 -48.43
C LEU A 358 7.39 -10.93 -48.37
N SER A 359 7.47 -11.77 -49.41
CA SER A 359 6.65 -12.96 -49.67
C SER A 359 6.39 -13.96 -48.51
N ASN A 360 7.10 -13.87 -47.38
CA ASN A 360 7.05 -14.80 -46.25
C ASN A 360 6.41 -14.27 -44.96
N PHE A 361 5.82 -13.07 -44.91
CA PHE A 361 5.12 -12.66 -43.67
C PHE A 361 3.74 -13.33 -43.54
N GLU A 362 3.40 -13.66 -42.28
CA GLU A 362 2.07 -14.11 -41.86
C GLU A 362 1.15 -12.92 -41.65
N GLU A 363 -0.15 -13.09 -41.85
CA GLU A 363 -1.11 -11.99 -41.69
C GLU A 363 -1.22 -11.51 -40.23
N SER A 364 -1.00 -12.40 -39.27
CA SER A 364 -0.83 -12.07 -37.85
C SER A 364 0.26 -11.03 -37.62
N SER A 365 1.26 -10.96 -38.51
CA SER A 365 2.35 -10.00 -38.41
C SER A 365 1.92 -8.56 -38.64
N LEU A 366 0.77 -8.32 -39.27
CA LEU A 366 0.20 -6.98 -39.45
C LEU A 366 -0.25 -6.36 -38.12
N GLU A 367 -0.62 -7.18 -37.14
CA GLU A 367 -1.00 -6.69 -35.82
C GLU A 367 0.19 -6.06 -35.08
N HIS A 368 1.42 -6.51 -35.35
CA HIS A 368 2.63 -5.89 -34.79
C HIS A 368 2.81 -4.44 -35.26
N LEU A 369 2.39 -4.09 -36.48
CA LEU A 369 2.39 -2.70 -36.96
C LEU A 369 1.47 -1.84 -36.11
N ARG A 370 0.28 -2.34 -35.77
CA ARG A 370 -0.71 -1.66 -34.92
C ARG A 370 -0.23 -1.53 -33.48
N VAL A 371 0.28 -2.60 -32.89
CA VAL A 371 0.86 -2.59 -31.54
C VAL A 371 1.96 -1.53 -31.42
N VAL A 372 2.87 -1.45 -32.40
CA VAL A 372 3.94 -0.45 -32.40
C VAL A 372 3.39 0.96 -32.62
N ASN A 373 2.42 1.12 -33.52
CA ASN A 373 1.78 2.41 -33.80
C ASN A 373 1.01 2.95 -32.58
N ASP A 374 0.32 2.09 -31.83
CA ASP A 374 -0.40 2.44 -30.60
C ASP A 374 0.57 2.79 -29.47
N ASN A 375 1.80 2.25 -29.51
CA ASN A 375 2.88 2.53 -28.57
C ASN A 375 3.98 3.44 -29.17
N ALA A 376 3.64 4.22 -30.19
CA ALA A 376 4.59 5.04 -30.96
C ALA A 376 5.40 6.00 -30.08
N GLN A 377 4.82 6.54 -29.01
CA GLN A 377 5.52 7.44 -28.08
C GLN A 377 6.66 6.73 -27.33
N ILE A 378 6.43 5.50 -26.86
CA ILE A 378 7.43 4.69 -26.16
C ILE A 378 8.57 4.33 -27.11
N VAL A 379 8.22 3.94 -28.34
CA VAL A 379 9.21 3.61 -29.37
C VAL A 379 10.01 4.85 -29.79
N CYS A 380 9.38 6.01 -29.93
CA CYS A 380 10.08 7.28 -30.12
C CYS A 380 11.07 7.52 -28.99
N LEU A 381 10.66 7.36 -27.72
CA LEU A 381 11.55 7.55 -26.58
C LEU A 381 12.78 6.64 -26.66
N TRP A 382 12.61 5.36 -27.01
CA TRP A 382 13.72 4.43 -27.21
C TRP A 382 14.65 4.84 -28.35
N LEU A 383 14.10 5.37 -29.44
CA LEU A 383 14.88 5.83 -30.60
C LEU A 383 15.53 7.22 -30.39
N THR A 384 14.98 8.05 -29.50
CA THR A 384 15.53 9.36 -29.12
C THR A 384 16.51 9.29 -27.97
N ALA A 385 16.45 8.24 -27.13
CA ALA A 385 17.39 8.05 -26.05
C ALA A 385 18.82 8.10 -26.62
N GLU A 386 19.52 9.19 -26.33
CA GLU A 386 20.93 9.34 -26.70
C GLU A 386 21.73 8.18 -26.07
N GLU A 387 22.90 7.87 -26.62
CA GLU A 387 23.85 6.90 -26.04
C GLU A 387 24.21 7.20 -24.55
N THR A 388 23.79 8.35 -24.03
CA THR A 388 24.06 8.89 -22.69
C THR A 388 23.04 8.49 -21.62
N THR A 389 21.82 8.04 -21.96
CA THR A 389 20.97 7.42 -20.93
C THR A 389 21.56 6.05 -20.64
N VAL A 390 22.45 6.00 -19.64
CA VAL A 390 22.90 4.77 -19.00
C VAL A 390 21.64 4.11 -18.47
N PHE A 391 21.02 3.26 -19.29
CA PHE A 391 19.97 2.38 -18.82
C PHE A 391 20.59 1.52 -17.73
N ASP A 392 19.95 1.44 -16.56
CA ASP A 392 20.34 0.59 -15.44
C ASP A 392 20.36 -0.88 -15.90
N ASN A 393 21.45 -1.27 -16.54
CA ASN A 393 21.70 -2.61 -17.03
C ASN A 393 22.39 -3.37 -15.91
N ALA A 394 21.81 -4.49 -15.48
CA ALA A 394 22.38 -5.35 -14.46
C ALA A 394 23.83 -5.74 -14.76
N LEU A 395 24.22 -5.91 -16.02
CA LEU A 395 25.61 -6.21 -16.37
C LEU A 395 26.56 -5.01 -16.17
N ILE A 396 26.06 -3.78 -16.36
CA ILE A 396 26.83 -2.55 -16.07
C ILE A 396 26.99 -2.38 -14.56
N VAL A 397 25.90 -2.53 -13.81
CA VAL A 397 25.93 -2.48 -12.34
C VAL A 397 26.90 -3.54 -11.80
N MET A 398 26.88 -4.77 -12.34
CA MET A 398 27.86 -5.82 -12.03
C MET A 398 29.30 -5.36 -12.21
N GLU A 399 29.63 -4.79 -13.38
CA GLU A 399 30.98 -4.33 -13.67
C GLU A 399 31.41 -3.21 -12.71
N HIS A 400 30.53 -2.26 -12.40
CA HIS A 400 30.81 -1.16 -11.48
C HIS A 400 30.94 -1.61 -10.02
N LEU A 401 30.19 -2.61 -9.59
CA LEU A 401 30.34 -3.19 -8.25
C LEU A 401 31.76 -3.73 -8.02
N TYR A 402 32.39 -4.33 -9.03
CA TYR A 402 33.79 -4.75 -8.93
C TYR A 402 34.82 -3.60 -9.07
N LYS A 403 34.43 -2.46 -9.64
CA LYS A 403 35.33 -1.29 -9.82
C LYS A 403 35.34 -0.34 -8.62
N THR A 404 34.16 -0.04 -8.08
CA THR A 404 33.97 1.01 -7.05
C THR A 404 33.04 0.57 -5.92
N GLY A 405 32.52 -0.66 -5.98
CA GLY A 405 31.56 -1.17 -5.00
C GLY A 405 32.11 -1.22 -3.57
N THR A 406 31.26 -0.82 -2.63
CA THR A 406 31.47 -0.84 -1.19
C THR A 406 30.21 -1.35 -0.51
N VAL A 407 30.35 -2.35 0.35
CA VAL A 407 29.27 -2.89 1.18
C VAL A 407 29.26 -2.12 2.49
N ASN A 408 28.14 -1.49 2.79
CA ASN A 408 27.89 -0.74 4.01
C ASN A 408 26.85 -1.51 4.84
N ILE A 409 27.21 -1.86 6.06
CA ILE A 409 26.29 -2.51 7.02
C ILE A 409 26.09 -1.57 8.19
N HIS A 410 24.86 -1.16 8.41
CA HIS A 410 24.47 -0.25 9.48
C HIS A 410 23.73 -1.02 10.56
N LEU A 411 24.33 -1.14 11.75
CA LEU A 411 23.70 -1.82 12.89
C LEU A 411 22.96 -0.81 13.77
N ARG A 412 21.66 -1.03 13.98
CA ARG A 412 20.77 -0.06 14.63
C ARG A 412 19.73 -0.68 15.59
N HIS A 413 19.73 -2.00 15.83
CA HIS A 413 18.71 -2.68 16.64
C HIS A 413 18.66 -2.18 18.09
N LEU A 414 19.80 -1.76 18.68
CA LEU A 414 19.82 -1.21 20.04
C LEU A 414 18.95 0.06 20.18
N LEU A 415 18.75 0.80 19.08
CA LEU A 415 17.86 1.98 19.03
C LEU A 415 16.44 1.64 18.56
N ASN A 416 16.10 0.36 18.41
CA ASN A 416 14.88 -0.16 17.76
C ASN A 416 14.69 0.33 16.32
N GLU A 417 15.79 0.60 15.64
CA GLU A 417 15.84 0.88 14.22
C GLU A 417 16.27 -0.40 13.50
N GLN A 418 15.76 -0.62 12.28
CA GLN A 418 16.16 -1.78 11.49
C GLN A 418 17.62 -1.62 11.05
N SER A 419 18.45 -2.62 11.33
CA SER A 419 19.77 -2.70 10.74
C SER A 419 19.64 -2.86 9.22
N SER A 420 20.46 -2.14 8.46
CA SER A 420 20.40 -2.13 6.99
C SER A 420 21.70 -2.62 6.36
N LEU A 421 21.56 -3.20 5.17
CA LEU A 421 22.64 -3.54 4.26
C LEU A 421 22.45 -2.72 2.99
N GLU A 422 23.50 -2.01 2.61
CA GLU A 422 23.53 -1.20 1.40
C GLU A 422 24.82 -1.50 0.63
N ILE A 423 24.76 -1.52 -0.70
CA ILE A 423 25.96 -1.59 -1.54
C ILE A 423 26.05 -0.31 -2.35
N SER A 424 27.06 0.52 -2.07
CA SER A 424 27.31 1.76 -2.81
C SER A 424 28.36 1.55 -3.92
N TYR A 425 28.15 2.12 -5.10
CA TYR A 425 29.13 2.15 -6.19
C TYR A 425 29.09 3.49 -6.93
N SER A 426 30.19 3.88 -7.57
CA SER A 426 30.25 5.10 -8.38
C SER A 426 30.42 4.81 -9.88
N ILE A 427 29.78 5.66 -10.69
CA ILE A 427 29.96 5.71 -12.14
C ILE A 427 30.57 7.07 -12.49
N GLU A 428 31.67 7.04 -13.26
CA GLU A 428 32.25 8.26 -13.84
C GLU A 428 31.25 8.91 -14.79
N LYS A 429 30.89 10.17 -14.54
CA LYS A 429 30.03 10.94 -15.44
C LYS A 429 30.72 11.07 -16.80
N ILE A 430 30.18 10.41 -17.82
CA ILE A 430 30.67 10.52 -19.20
C ILE A 430 30.51 11.99 -19.61
N GLN A 431 31.59 12.77 -19.56
CA GLN A 431 31.59 14.12 -20.09
C GLN A 431 31.44 14.00 -21.61
N THR A 432 30.26 14.29 -22.12
CA THR A 432 29.99 14.40 -23.56
C THR A 432 30.91 15.45 -24.15
N THR A 433 32.00 15.01 -24.77
CA THR A 433 32.99 15.83 -25.48
C THR A 433 32.42 16.53 -26.72
N ALA A 434 31.12 16.37 -27.02
CA ALA A 434 30.48 16.92 -28.20
C ALA A 434 30.16 18.43 -28.16
N ILE A 435 30.18 19.10 -26.99
CA ILE A 435 29.79 20.53 -26.91
C ILE A 435 31.00 21.48 -26.87
N ASN A 436 32.22 21.00 -26.57
CA ASN A 436 33.39 21.89 -26.40
C ASN A 436 34.26 22.08 -27.65
N HIS A 437 33.89 21.55 -28.81
CA HIS A 437 34.66 21.77 -30.04
C HIS A 437 34.49 23.15 -30.70
N GLN A 438 33.67 24.06 -30.15
CA GLN A 438 33.49 25.41 -30.69
C GLN A 438 34.12 26.56 -29.88
N ASN A 439 34.74 26.31 -28.73
CA ASN A 439 35.36 27.36 -27.89
C ASN A 439 36.86 27.20 -27.64
N ASN A 440 37.61 26.60 -28.57
CA ASN A 440 39.07 26.71 -28.58
C ASN A 440 39.51 27.89 -29.46
N ILE A 441 39.42 29.10 -28.90
CA ILE A 441 40.28 30.22 -29.28
C ILE A 441 41.12 30.59 -28.06
N GLU A 442 42.42 30.33 -28.22
CA GLU A 442 43.57 30.94 -27.52
C GLU A 442 43.33 31.40 -26.07
N MET A 443 43.74 30.57 -25.10
CA MET A 443 44.36 31.12 -23.89
C MET A 443 45.63 30.40 -23.51
N ASP A 444 46.62 31.25 -23.30
CA ASP A 444 48.03 31.01 -23.21
C ASP A 444 48.44 30.56 -21.81
N SER A 445 49.47 29.72 -21.78
CA SER A 445 50.41 29.43 -20.71
C SER A 445 50.26 30.19 -19.36
N LYS A 446 49.72 29.51 -18.34
CA LYS A 446 50.23 29.53 -16.96
C LYS A 446 49.69 28.34 -16.17
N GLY A 447 50.60 27.50 -15.68
CA GLY A 447 50.27 26.29 -14.95
C GLY A 447 49.69 26.56 -13.57
N GLU A 448 48.39 26.37 -13.43
CA GLU A 448 47.74 26.06 -12.17
C GLU A 448 47.20 24.63 -12.24
N LYS A 449 47.60 23.80 -11.27
CA LYS A 449 47.01 22.48 -11.03
C LYS A 449 45.57 22.71 -10.56
N ILE A 450 44.63 22.78 -11.50
CA ILE A 450 43.21 22.67 -11.18
C ILE A 450 42.98 21.20 -10.85
N ASP A 451 42.73 20.91 -9.57
CA ASP A 451 42.17 19.64 -9.12
C ASP A 451 40.84 19.42 -9.84
N LYS A 452 40.90 18.67 -10.96
CA LYS A 452 39.70 18.16 -11.61
C LYS A 452 39.13 17.08 -10.71
N GLN A 453 38.32 17.47 -9.73
CA GLN A 453 37.32 16.58 -9.15
C GLN A 453 36.45 16.11 -10.33
N GLN A 454 36.65 14.88 -10.77
CA GLN A 454 35.72 14.22 -11.67
C GLN A 454 34.41 14.04 -10.89
N ASP A 455 33.31 14.56 -11.43
CA ASP A 455 31.97 14.35 -10.87
C ASP A 455 31.64 12.85 -10.95
N GLU A 456 31.94 12.10 -9.91
CA GLU A 456 31.46 10.72 -9.74
C GLU A 456 30.02 10.74 -9.23
N ILE A 457 29.13 9.99 -9.89
CA ILE A 457 27.76 9.79 -9.41
C ILE A 457 27.76 8.53 -8.55
N GLN A 458 27.44 8.68 -7.26
CA GLN A 458 27.30 7.57 -6.32
C GLN A 458 25.87 7.01 -6.37
N PHE A 459 25.78 5.68 -6.51
CA PHE A 459 24.55 4.90 -6.46
C PHE A 459 24.58 4.01 -5.22
N THR A 460 23.41 3.69 -4.68
CA THR A 460 23.26 2.80 -3.52
C THR A 460 22.17 1.78 -3.80
N LEU A 461 22.50 0.50 -3.62
CA LEU A 461 21.57 -0.63 -3.71
C LEU A 461 21.12 -1.01 -2.30
N SER A 462 19.84 -0.90 -2.00
CA SER A 462 19.25 -1.43 -0.77
C SER A 462 19.16 -2.97 -0.81
N MET A 463 18.82 -3.61 0.30
CA MET A 463 18.63 -5.07 0.34
C MET A 463 17.63 -5.58 -0.72
N SER A 464 16.52 -4.88 -0.95
CA SER A 464 15.57 -5.23 -2.00
C SER A 464 16.16 -5.07 -3.40
N ASP A 465 16.94 -4.00 -3.62
CA ASP A 465 17.59 -3.77 -4.91
C ASP A 465 18.67 -4.81 -5.19
N ILE A 466 19.38 -5.28 -4.15
CA ILE A 466 20.35 -6.37 -4.24
C ILE A 466 19.66 -7.68 -4.65
N ASP A 467 18.53 -8.01 -4.04
CA ASP A 467 17.75 -9.20 -4.39
C ASP A 467 17.19 -9.13 -5.81
N ASP A 468 16.69 -7.97 -6.22
CA ASP A 468 16.22 -7.74 -7.59
C ASP A 468 17.37 -7.77 -8.61
N HIS A 469 18.51 -7.18 -8.28
CA HIS A 469 19.72 -7.28 -9.09
C HIS A 469 20.19 -8.74 -9.23
N LYS A 470 20.20 -9.51 -8.13
CA LYS A 470 20.51 -10.94 -8.16
C LYS A 470 19.55 -11.73 -9.04
N ARG A 471 18.25 -11.40 -9.01
CA ARG A 471 17.25 -11.99 -9.92
C ARG A 471 17.59 -11.65 -11.37
N GLN A 472 17.80 -10.38 -11.69
CA GLN A 472 18.17 -9.92 -13.03
C GLN A 472 19.40 -10.66 -13.58
N LEU A 473 20.47 -10.76 -12.79
CA LEU A 473 21.68 -11.51 -13.15
C LEU A 473 21.42 -13.01 -13.36
N THR A 474 20.57 -13.62 -12.52
CA THR A 474 20.21 -15.03 -12.68
C THR A 474 19.52 -15.30 -14.03
N PHE A 475 18.69 -14.36 -14.50
CA PHE A 475 18.08 -14.45 -15.82
C PHE A 475 19.09 -14.21 -16.96
N CYS A 476 20.02 -13.25 -16.79
CA CYS A 476 21.09 -13.03 -17.77
C CYS A 476 21.96 -14.29 -17.99
N ASN A 477 22.13 -15.16 -16.99
CA ASN A 477 22.91 -16.40 -17.11
C ASN A 477 22.34 -17.38 -18.15
N VAL A 478 21.04 -17.32 -18.45
CA VAL A 478 20.38 -18.23 -19.39
C VAL A 478 20.71 -17.89 -20.85
N ASP A 479 20.92 -16.60 -21.15
CA ASP A 479 20.99 -16.07 -22.52
C ASP A 479 22.40 -15.61 -22.93
N LEU A 480 23.39 -15.58 -22.02
CA LEU A 480 24.78 -15.29 -22.38
C LEU A 480 25.35 -16.43 -23.24
N HIS A 481 25.31 -16.22 -24.57
CA HIS A 481 25.89 -17.10 -25.59
C HIS A 481 27.40 -17.35 -25.37
N LYS A 482 27.94 -18.37 -26.05
CA LYS A 482 29.38 -18.75 -26.01
C LYS A 482 30.36 -17.60 -26.29
N ASP A 483 29.89 -16.49 -26.87
CA ASP A 483 30.72 -15.39 -27.36
C ASP A 483 31.08 -14.35 -26.28
N MET A 484 30.52 -14.42 -25.05
CA MET A 484 30.86 -13.52 -23.93
C MET A 484 31.34 -14.27 -22.67
N SER A 485 32.38 -15.09 -22.81
CA SER A 485 33.02 -15.88 -21.74
C SER A 485 33.36 -15.05 -20.49
N HIS A 486 33.94 -13.86 -20.65
CA HIS A 486 34.35 -12.99 -19.54
C HIS A 486 33.16 -12.46 -18.72
N MET A 487 32.03 -12.14 -19.36
CA MET A 487 30.81 -11.71 -18.66
C MET A 487 30.21 -12.85 -17.84
N LYS A 488 30.31 -14.09 -18.34
CA LYS A 488 29.88 -15.26 -17.59
C LYS A 488 30.72 -15.48 -16.33
N ILE A 489 32.05 -15.31 -16.42
CA ILE A 489 32.95 -15.40 -15.26
C ILE A 489 32.58 -14.34 -14.20
N LEU A 490 32.37 -13.09 -14.63
CA LEU A 490 31.92 -12.01 -13.75
C LEU A 490 30.60 -12.33 -13.06
N LEU A 491 29.61 -12.80 -13.83
CA LEU A 491 28.26 -13.10 -13.37
C LEU A 491 28.25 -14.24 -12.34
N ASP A 492 28.88 -15.37 -12.66
CA ASP A 492 28.88 -16.55 -11.79
C ASP A 492 29.56 -16.23 -10.44
N GLU A 493 30.66 -15.47 -10.46
CA GLU A 493 31.33 -15.04 -9.23
C GLU A 493 30.55 -13.94 -8.49
N GLN A 494 29.89 -13.02 -9.19
CA GLN A 494 29.10 -11.98 -8.52
C GLN A 494 27.90 -12.58 -7.77
N LEU A 495 27.22 -13.58 -8.35
CA LEU A 495 26.13 -14.28 -7.66
C LEU A 495 26.63 -14.99 -6.39
N LYS A 496 27.86 -15.54 -6.40
CA LYS A 496 28.48 -16.10 -5.18
C LYS A 496 28.82 -15.00 -4.17
N LEU A 497 29.43 -13.92 -4.62
CA LEU A 497 29.79 -12.78 -3.76
C LEU A 497 28.57 -12.18 -3.07
N LEU A 498 27.50 -11.86 -3.82
CA LEU A 498 26.26 -11.31 -3.27
C LEU A 498 25.60 -12.27 -2.26
N LYS A 499 25.69 -13.59 -2.49
CA LYS A 499 25.24 -14.59 -1.52
C LYS A 499 26.06 -14.52 -0.23
N ILE A 500 27.38 -14.49 -0.32
CA ILE A 500 28.27 -14.41 0.85
C ILE A 500 28.07 -13.09 1.61
N ILE A 501 27.85 -11.97 0.91
CA ILE A 501 27.50 -10.68 1.53
C ILE A 501 26.20 -10.82 2.34
N GLY A 502 25.18 -11.49 1.80
CA GLY A 502 23.96 -11.82 2.52
C GLY A 502 24.20 -12.69 3.76
N ASP A 503 25.09 -13.68 3.66
CA ASP A 503 25.47 -14.55 4.78
C ASP A 503 26.24 -13.77 5.87
N ILE A 504 27.14 -12.84 5.49
CA ILE A 504 27.84 -11.92 6.40
C ILE A 504 26.83 -11.05 7.13
N HIS A 505 25.90 -10.40 6.41
CA HIS A 505 24.87 -9.57 7.01
C HIS A 505 24.05 -10.39 8.02
N SER A 506 23.58 -11.58 7.64
CA SER A 506 22.84 -12.48 8.54
C SER A 506 23.62 -12.83 9.81
N THR A 507 24.91 -13.15 9.70
CA THR A 507 25.77 -13.47 10.86
C THR A 507 26.03 -12.25 11.74
N ILE A 508 26.20 -11.05 11.18
CA ILE A 508 26.33 -9.82 11.95
C ILE A 508 25.02 -9.50 12.69
N ILE A 509 23.86 -9.67 12.05
CA ILE A 509 22.56 -9.54 12.73
C ILE A 509 22.44 -10.57 13.87
N LYS A 510 22.93 -11.80 13.72
CA LYS A 510 23.00 -12.76 14.83
C LYS A 510 23.88 -12.26 15.98
N LEU A 511 25.06 -11.74 15.69
CA LEU A 511 25.95 -11.13 16.70
C LEU A 511 25.28 -9.96 17.43
N GLU A 512 24.62 -9.08 16.68
CA GLU A 512 23.88 -7.92 17.22
C GLU A 512 22.72 -8.38 18.12
N THR A 513 21.87 -9.28 17.62
CA THR A 513 20.64 -9.74 18.29
C THR A 513 20.91 -10.60 19.52
N ASN A 514 22.02 -11.34 19.56
CA ASN A 514 22.49 -12.11 20.73
C ASN A 514 23.41 -11.28 21.65
N GLY A 515 23.40 -9.95 21.52
CA GLY A 515 24.01 -9.06 22.50
C GLY A 515 25.54 -9.03 22.51
N HIS A 516 26.21 -9.28 21.38
CA HIS A 516 27.66 -9.10 21.35
C HIS A 516 28.01 -7.60 21.48
N PRO A 517 28.83 -7.18 22.47
CA PRO A 517 29.05 -5.75 22.75
C PRO A 517 29.77 -5.00 21.62
N ASN A 518 30.69 -5.67 20.90
CA ASN A 518 31.43 -5.07 19.78
C ASN A 518 30.65 -5.00 18.45
N TYR A 519 29.38 -5.42 18.41
CA TYR A 519 28.56 -5.43 17.20
C TYR A 519 27.23 -4.67 17.44
N GLN A 520 27.31 -3.50 18.09
CA GLN A 520 26.16 -2.65 18.41
C GLN A 520 26.42 -1.23 17.89
N LEU A 521 25.48 -0.63 17.15
CA LEU A 521 25.57 0.77 16.70
C LEU A 521 26.82 1.13 15.88
N ILE A 522 27.34 0.16 15.13
CA ILE A 522 28.54 0.30 14.29
C ILE A 522 28.15 0.27 12.83
N ASP A 523 28.86 1.08 12.06
CA ASP A 523 28.80 1.08 10.61
C ASP A 523 30.04 0.35 10.08
N MET A 524 29.82 -0.72 9.32
CA MET A 524 30.90 -1.56 8.77
C MET A 524 30.99 -1.35 7.26
N HIS A 525 32.22 -1.18 6.76
CA HIS A 525 32.49 -0.91 5.36
C HIS A 525 33.44 -1.98 4.80
N TYR A 526 32.99 -2.72 3.78
CA TYR A 526 33.79 -3.72 3.07
C TYR A 526 33.92 -3.35 1.59
N ASN A 527 35.14 -3.20 1.10
CA ASN A 527 35.37 -2.87 -0.31
C ASN A 527 35.23 -4.12 -1.18
N ILE A 528 34.39 -4.06 -2.21
CA ILE A 528 34.29 -5.11 -3.24
C ILE A 528 35.45 -4.99 -4.23
N HIS A 529 35.84 -3.75 -4.54
CA HIS A 529 36.86 -3.46 -5.53
C HIS A 529 38.29 -3.72 -5.04
N THR A 530 39.20 -4.02 -5.97
CA THR A 530 40.64 -4.11 -5.72
C THR A 530 41.26 -2.71 -5.71
N LYS A 531 42.16 -2.42 -4.77
CA LYS A 531 42.95 -1.16 -4.77
C LYS A 531 43.80 -0.95 -6.03
N THR A 532 43.96 -1.98 -6.85
CA THR A 532 44.72 -1.97 -8.09
C THR A 532 43.78 -1.79 -9.28
N ASN A 533 44.10 -0.87 -10.21
CA ASN A 533 43.43 -0.70 -11.52
C ASN A 533 43.58 -1.92 -12.47
N GLN A 534 43.89 -3.10 -11.92
CA GLN A 534 44.13 -4.35 -12.63
C GLN A 534 42.88 -4.83 -13.35
N LEU A 535 41.68 -4.72 -12.74
CA LEU A 535 40.43 -5.13 -13.38
C LEU A 535 40.18 -4.37 -14.70
N ASN A 536 40.31 -3.04 -14.68
CA ASN A 536 40.14 -2.21 -15.88
C ASN A 536 41.15 -2.61 -16.97
N SER A 537 42.40 -2.87 -16.59
CA SER A 537 43.42 -3.30 -17.56
C SER A 537 43.13 -4.66 -18.19
N ILE A 538 42.52 -5.60 -17.45
CA ILE A 538 42.16 -6.94 -17.93
C ILE A 538 40.90 -6.86 -18.80
N LEU A 539 39.88 -6.10 -18.38
CA LEU A 539 38.65 -5.91 -19.16
C LEU A 539 38.91 -5.24 -20.51
N VAL A 540 39.81 -4.24 -20.55
CA VAL A 540 40.21 -3.61 -21.82
C VAL A 540 40.88 -4.62 -22.75
N LYS A 541 41.81 -5.45 -22.25
CA LYS A 541 42.49 -6.47 -23.06
C LYS A 541 41.54 -7.60 -23.54
N LEU A 542 40.56 -7.99 -22.72
CA LEU A 542 39.55 -8.99 -23.10
C LEU A 542 38.60 -8.47 -24.18
N ARG A 543 38.26 -7.18 -24.17
CA ARG A 543 37.51 -6.53 -25.27
C ARG A 543 38.31 -6.47 -26.58
N GLU A 544 39.64 -6.57 -26.51
CA GLU A 544 40.54 -6.68 -27.67
C GLU A 544 40.77 -8.14 -28.15
N ASN A 545 39.95 -9.11 -27.73
CA ASN A 545 39.95 -10.53 -28.17
C ASN A 545 41.23 -11.34 -27.84
N LYS A 546 41.78 -11.21 -26.63
CA LYS A 546 42.86 -12.11 -26.15
C LYS A 546 42.34 -13.12 -25.12
N HIS A 547 42.14 -14.37 -25.55
CA HIS A 547 41.67 -15.47 -24.68
C HIS A 547 42.61 -15.84 -23.52
N SER A 548 43.89 -15.41 -23.53
CA SER A 548 44.83 -15.68 -22.44
C SER A 548 44.43 -15.03 -21.11
N ASP A 549 43.62 -13.98 -21.15
CA ASP A 549 43.38 -13.09 -20.00
C ASP A 549 42.12 -13.46 -19.20
N GLU A 550 41.37 -14.49 -19.65
CA GLU A 550 40.17 -15.00 -18.95
C GLU A 550 40.52 -15.68 -17.62
N THR A 551 41.64 -16.41 -17.60
CA THR A 551 42.12 -17.09 -16.38
C THR A 551 42.56 -16.08 -15.33
N ASP A 552 43.20 -14.98 -15.76
CA ASP A 552 43.63 -13.89 -14.89
C ASP A 552 42.43 -13.13 -14.29
N LEU A 553 41.39 -12.89 -15.10
CA LEU A 553 40.13 -12.30 -14.62
C LEU A 553 39.46 -13.19 -13.57
N GLN A 554 39.36 -14.50 -13.86
CA GLN A 554 38.77 -15.47 -12.92
C GLN A 554 39.53 -15.50 -11.59
N ASN A 555 40.86 -15.58 -11.63
CA ASN A 555 41.69 -15.58 -10.42
C ASN A 555 41.54 -14.28 -9.61
N LEU A 556 41.49 -13.12 -10.27
CA LEU A 556 41.34 -11.82 -9.61
C LEU A 556 39.99 -11.71 -8.88
N ILE A 557 38.89 -12.07 -9.56
CA ILE A 557 37.55 -11.99 -8.98
C ILE A 557 37.37 -13.04 -7.88
N GLN A 558 37.79 -14.28 -8.12
CA GLN A 558 37.69 -15.35 -7.14
C GLN A 558 38.48 -15.02 -5.85
N SER A 559 39.66 -14.39 -5.98
CA SER A 559 40.40 -13.91 -4.82
C SER A 559 39.62 -12.89 -3.97
N ARG A 560 38.70 -12.12 -4.56
CA ARG A 560 37.82 -11.19 -3.82
C ARG A 560 36.70 -11.92 -3.13
N THR A 561 36.04 -12.84 -3.83
CA THR A 561 35.05 -13.74 -3.23
C THR A 561 35.64 -14.47 -2.02
N ASP A 562 36.88 -14.99 -2.13
CA ASP A 562 37.60 -15.67 -1.05
C ASP A 562 37.91 -14.77 0.15
N GLU A 563 38.13 -13.47 -0.06
CA GLU A 563 38.32 -12.50 1.03
C GLU A 563 37.03 -12.33 1.85
N PHE A 564 35.88 -12.22 1.18
CA PHE A 564 34.57 -12.19 1.83
C PHE A 564 34.24 -13.51 2.54
N ILE A 565 34.62 -14.67 1.97
CA ILE A 565 34.51 -15.97 2.66
C ILE A 565 35.33 -15.99 3.95
N LYS A 566 36.56 -15.43 3.96
CA LYS A 566 37.38 -15.33 5.17
C LYS A 566 36.74 -14.43 6.23
N ILE A 567 36.12 -13.33 5.81
CA ILE A 567 35.36 -12.44 6.71
C ILE A 567 34.17 -13.18 7.32
N TYR A 568 33.36 -13.85 6.49
CA TYR A 568 32.25 -14.69 6.94
C TYR A 568 32.70 -15.74 7.97
N ASN A 569 33.72 -16.54 7.66
CA ASN A 569 34.24 -17.58 8.54
C ASN A 569 34.87 -17.02 9.84
N ARG A 570 35.34 -15.76 9.85
CA ARG A 570 35.79 -15.09 11.07
C ARG A 570 34.59 -14.70 11.93
N LEU A 571 33.57 -14.07 11.34
CA LEU A 571 32.36 -13.64 12.03
C LEU A 571 31.58 -14.82 12.60
N GLU A 572 31.48 -15.93 11.87
CA GLU A 572 30.82 -17.15 12.33
C GLU A 572 31.55 -17.76 13.54
N ARG A 573 32.89 -17.79 13.52
CA ARG A 573 33.68 -18.22 14.68
C ARG A 573 33.52 -17.28 15.87
N GLU A 574 33.54 -15.97 15.64
CA GLU A 574 33.30 -14.98 16.71
C GLU A 574 31.90 -15.12 17.33
N TYR A 575 30.89 -15.42 16.52
CA TYR A 575 29.54 -15.72 17.00
C TYR A 575 29.51 -16.95 17.91
N HIS A 576 30.09 -18.06 17.47
CA HIS A 576 30.15 -19.28 18.29
C HIS A 576 30.97 -19.08 19.57
N ASP A 577 32.15 -18.45 19.48
CA ASP A 577 32.99 -18.12 20.64
C ASP A 577 32.25 -17.25 21.66
N TRP A 578 31.41 -16.30 21.21
CA TRP A 578 30.60 -15.45 22.10
C TRP A 578 29.53 -16.25 22.83
N ILE A 579 28.75 -17.04 22.11
CA ILE A 579 27.67 -17.85 22.68
C ILE A 579 28.23 -18.86 23.69
N ASP A 580 29.30 -19.57 23.32
CA ASP A 580 29.93 -20.58 24.18
C ASP A 580 30.46 -19.96 25.47
N LYS A 581 31.14 -18.81 25.38
CA LYS A 581 31.63 -18.07 26.57
C LYS A 581 30.49 -17.51 27.41
N LEU A 582 29.45 -16.97 26.80
CA LEU A 582 28.29 -16.43 27.53
C LEU A 582 27.62 -17.54 28.35
N GLU A 583 27.42 -18.72 27.77
CA GLU A 583 26.85 -19.87 28.47
C GLU A 583 27.80 -20.45 29.52
N GLU A 584 29.11 -20.51 29.26
CA GLU A 584 30.10 -20.86 30.27
C GLU A 584 29.98 -19.96 31.50
N TRP A 585 29.96 -18.64 31.31
CA TRP A 585 29.84 -17.66 32.39
C TRP A 585 28.48 -17.68 33.08
N ARG A 586 27.38 -17.95 32.36
CA ARG A 586 26.06 -18.18 32.98
C ARG A 586 26.06 -19.39 33.91
N ASN A 587 26.84 -20.42 33.59
CA ASN A 587 26.98 -21.59 34.46
C ASN A 587 27.87 -21.30 35.68
N GLN A 588 28.83 -20.37 35.57
CA GLN A 588 29.68 -19.94 36.68
C GLN A 588 28.99 -18.91 37.60
N SER A 589 28.28 -17.91 37.05
CA SER A 589 27.58 -16.87 37.81
C SER A 589 26.06 -17.03 37.72
N ARG A 590 25.48 -17.34 38.88
CA ARG A 590 24.04 -17.65 39.05
C ARG A 590 23.13 -16.52 38.55
N LEU A 591 23.55 -15.29 38.78
CA LEU A 591 22.74 -14.09 38.58
C LEU A 591 22.70 -13.64 37.12
N LEU A 592 23.70 -14.00 36.31
CA LEU A 592 23.68 -13.74 34.86
C LEU A 592 22.51 -14.45 34.18
N LYS A 593 22.02 -15.58 34.71
CA LYS A 593 20.84 -16.28 34.16
C LYS A 593 19.55 -15.48 34.28
N LEU A 594 19.49 -14.49 35.17
CA LEU A 594 18.28 -13.66 35.39
C LEU A 594 18.08 -12.63 34.28
N PHE A 595 19.13 -12.32 33.51
CA PHE A 595 19.12 -11.30 32.47
C PHE A 595 19.17 -11.94 31.07
N SER A 596 18.48 -11.33 30.10
CA SER A 596 18.59 -11.72 28.69
C SER A 596 19.97 -11.33 28.13
N ASP A 597 20.33 -11.90 26.99
CA ASP A 597 21.59 -11.58 26.30
C ASP A 597 21.74 -10.07 26.06
N ARG A 598 20.63 -9.40 25.71
CA ARG A 598 20.60 -7.96 25.44
C ARG A 598 20.70 -7.12 26.71
N GLN A 599 20.10 -7.56 27.82
CA GLN A 599 20.27 -6.88 29.11
C GLN A 599 21.73 -6.99 29.58
N ILE A 600 22.36 -8.16 29.45
CA ILE A 600 23.78 -8.38 29.76
C ILE A 600 24.65 -7.45 28.90
N MET A 601 24.39 -7.39 27.60
CA MET A 601 25.06 -6.49 26.65
C MET A 601 24.97 -5.03 27.08
N ILE A 602 23.77 -4.53 27.40
CA ILE A 602 23.59 -3.15 27.85
C ILE A 602 24.35 -2.91 29.15
N MET A 603 24.29 -3.82 30.12
CA MET A 603 25.04 -3.67 31.38
C MET A 603 26.57 -3.62 31.13
N ILE A 604 27.09 -4.39 30.17
CA ILE A 604 28.51 -4.31 29.75
C ILE A 604 28.81 -2.94 29.13
N ILE A 605 27.94 -2.43 28.25
CA ILE A 605 28.09 -1.09 27.66
C ILE A 605 28.10 0.00 28.75
N LEU A 606 27.19 -0.10 29.73
CA LEU A 606 27.11 0.85 30.85
C LEU A 606 28.39 0.84 31.69
N LEU A 607 28.99 -0.32 31.93
CA LEU A 607 30.23 -0.46 32.71
C LEU A 607 31.50 -0.06 31.94
N THR A 608 31.43 0.07 30.62
CA THR A 608 32.58 0.42 29.78
C THR A 608 32.84 1.93 29.77
N GLU A 609 34.11 2.32 29.83
CA GLU A 609 34.55 3.71 29.70
C GLU A 609 34.28 4.27 28.30
N SER A 610 33.75 5.49 28.25
CA SER A 610 33.60 6.25 27.01
C SER A 610 34.97 6.73 26.54
N THR A 611 35.37 6.39 25.31
CA THR A 611 36.56 6.91 24.65
C THR A 611 36.16 7.88 23.53
N SER A 612 37.00 8.87 23.22
CA SER A 612 36.72 9.90 22.18
C SER A 612 36.35 9.32 20.81
N ASP A 613 36.84 8.12 20.49
CA ASP A 613 36.70 7.50 19.16
C ASP A 613 35.60 6.42 19.11
N TYR A 614 34.97 6.07 20.25
CA TYR A 614 34.02 4.95 20.33
C TYR A 614 32.79 5.28 21.18
N ASP A 615 31.71 5.63 20.47
CA ASP A 615 30.60 6.42 21.00
C ASP A 615 29.32 5.61 21.29
N ILE A 616 29.38 4.27 21.39
CA ILE A 616 28.16 3.44 21.58
C ILE A 616 27.39 3.86 22.82
N LYS A 617 28.11 4.12 23.92
CA LYS A 617 27.52 4.53 25.21
C LYS A 617 26.85 5.90 25.12
N ASN A 618 27.49 6.88 24.49
CA ASN A 618 26.91 8.21 24.33
C ASN A 618 25.78 8.20 23.30
N LYS A 619 25.88 7.42 22.20
CA LYS A 619 24.77 7.19 21.25
C LYS A 619 23.55 6.59 21.94
N LEU A 620 23.76 5.62 22.84
CA LEU A 620 22.70 5.05 23.67
C LEU A 620 22.07 6.13 24.55
N PHE A 621 22.87 6.94 25.25
CA PHE A 621 22.35 8.02 26.11
C PHE A 621 21.67 9.15 25.33
N ALA A 622 22.19 9.53 24.17
CA ALA A 622 21.58 10.54 23.31
C ALA A 622 20.17 10.13 22.88
N LYS A 623 19.95 8.85 22.62
CA LYS A 623 18.60 8.32 22.35
C LYS A 623 17.73 8.28 23.62
N LEU A 624 18.25 7.77 24.73
CA LEU A 624 17.47 7.59 25.97
C LEU A 624 17.06 8.92 26.62
N TYR A 625 17.93 9.93 26.57
CA TYR A 625 17.74 11.21 27.24
C TYR A 625 17.49 12.38 26.26
N SER A 626 17.38 12.11 24.96
CA SER A 626 17.10 13.11 23.91
C SER A 626 18.05 14.32 23.95
N THR A 627 19.33 14.10 24.23
CA THR A 627 20.35 15.15 24.17
C THR A 627 20.78 15.34 22.71
N ASN A 628 20.41 16.46 22.10
CA ASN A 628 20.64 16.74 20.68
C ASN A 628 22.13 16.81 20.29
N ASP A 629 23.05 16.92 21.25
CA ASP A 629 24.50 16.92 21.02
C ASP A 629 25.18 15.77 21.76
N THR A 630 25.73 14.80 21.02
CA THR A 630 26.54 13.70 21.58
C THR A 630 27.87 14.19 22.17
N ASN A 631 28.31 15.39 21.76
CA ASN A 631 29.56 16.02 22.21
C ASN A 631 29.45 16.79 23.53
N ASP A 632 28.23 17.02 24.05
CA ASP A 632 27.99 17.84 25.25
C ASP A 632 27.85 17.04 26.56
N ILE A 633 27.86 15.70 26.51
CA ILE A 633 27.77 14.87 27.71
C ILE A 633 29.15 14.81 28.40
N ASN A 634 29.30 15.50 29.53
CA ASN A 634 30.53 15.45 30.31
C ASN A 634 30.69 14.09 31.06
N GLU A 635 31.91 13.78 31.52
CA GLU A 635 32.20 12.48 32.17
C GLU A 635 31.36 12.24 33.44
N ASP A 636 31.03 13.31 34.17
CA ASP A 636 30.19 13.26 35.38
C ASP A 636 28.72 12.90 35.06
N GLN A 637 28.15 13.48 34.01
CA GLN A 637 26.81 13.16 33.51
C GLN A 637 26.76 11.72 32.97
N ASN A 638 27.79 11.30 32.24
CA ASN A 638 27.93 9.92 31.76
C ASN A 638 27.96 8.92 32.92
N CYS A 639 28.68 9.22 33.99
CA CYS A 639 28.69 8.39 35.20
C CYS A 639 27.31 8.36 35.86
N LYS A 640 26.64 9.51 36.01
CA LYS A 640 25.30 9.61 36.59
C LYS A 640 24.26 8.80 35.80
N PHE A 641 24.23 8.95 34.48
CA PHE A 641 23.33 8.18 33.62
C PHE A 641 23.62 6.68 33.66
N SER A 642 24.90 6.28 33.68
CA SER A 642 25.29 4.87 33.79
C SER A 642 24.79 4.24 35.08
N ILE A 643 24.98 4.95 36.20
CA ILE A 643 24.55 4.50 37.53
C ILE A 643 23.01 4.38 37.58
N ASN A 644 22.30 5.40 37.08
CA ASN A 644 20.83 5.39 37.02
C ASN A 644 20.32 4.21 36.16
N CYS A 645 20.86 4.02 34.96
CA CYS A 645 20.49 2.92 34.09
C CYS A 645 20.78 1.56 34.74
N LEU A 646 21.96 1.38 35.33
CA LEU A 646 22.33 0.15 36.03
C LEU A 646 21.39 -0.13 37.22
N ALA A 647 20.95 0.92 37.92
CA ALA A 647 19.98 0.79 39.00
C ALA A 647 18.65 0.21 38.53
N TYR A 648 18.14 0.59 37.35
CA TYR A 648 16.91 0.02 36.82
C TYR A 648 17.02 -1.50 36.56
N TYR A 649 18.15 -1.96 36.01
CA TYR A 649 18.40 -3.40 35.82
C TYR A 649 18.46 -4.14 37.16
N LEU A 650 19.17 -3.60 38.15
CA LEU A 650 19.28 -4.24 39.46
C LEU A 650 17.96 -4.21 40.25
N LEU A 651 17.18 -3.13 40.16
CA LEU A 651 15.86 -3.00 40.77
C LEU A 651 14.82 -3.95 40.15
N SER A 652 14.96 -4.29 38.87
CA SER A 652 14.06 -5.25 38.20
C SER A 652 14.06 -6.65 38.84
N LEU A 653 15.11 -6.97 39.62
CA LEU A 653 15.23 -8.23 40.34
C LEU A 653 14.32 -8.35 41.57
N ARG A 654 13.66 -7.26 42.01
CA ARG A 654 12.74 -7.23 43.18
C ARG A 654 13.28 -7.96 44.42
N ILE A 655 14.53 -7.68 44.80
CA ILE A 655 15.13 -8.25 46.01
C ILE A 655 14.62 -7.44 47.22
N ASN A 656 13.58 -7.97 47.88
CA ASN A 656 12.63 -7.28 48.77
C ASN A 656 13.16 -6.55 50.02
N ASP A 657 14.42 -6.65 50.40
CA ASP A 657 14.93 -6.07 51.66
C ASP A 657 15.87 -4.88 51.50
N CYS A 658 16.16 -4.47 50.27
CA CYS A 658 17.13 -3.42 50.02
C CYS A 658 16.44 -2.08 49.82
N HIS A 659 16.50 -1.21 50.83
CA HIS A 659 16.92 0.15 50.52
C HIS A 659 18.30 0.01 49.86
N ILE A 660 18.32 -0.15 48.53
CA ILE A 660 19.55 0.07 47.78
C ILE A 660 19.89 1.52 48.10
N SER A 661 20.77 1.73 49.07
CA SER A 661 21.17 3.09 49.39
C SER A 661 21.75 3.66 48.11
N GLU A 662 21.43 4.93 47.82
CA GLU A 662 21.96 5.64 46.65
C GLU A 662 23.49 5.57 46.56
N THR A 663 24.17 5.12 47.62
CA THR A 663 25.62 4.92 47.71
C THR A 663 26.13 3.57 47.18
N VAL A 664 25.38 2.46 47.23
CA VAL A 664 25.91 1.11 46.90
C VAL A 664 26.19 0.94 45.41
N ILE A 665 25.28 1.39 44.55
CA ILE A 665 25.44 1.25 43.09
C ILE A 665 26.60 2.10 42.55
N PRO A 666 26.77 3.38 42.94
CA PRO A 666 27.96 4.15 42.57
C PRO A 666 29.27 3.47 42.98
N ASP A 667 29.34 2.86 44.16
CA ASP A 667 30.55 2.20 44.65
C ASP A 667 30.87 0.94 43.83
N LEU A 668 29.86 0.12 43.53
CA LEU A 668 29.99 -1.04 42.65
C LEU A 668 30.38 -0.63 41.22
N TYR A 669 29.77 0.42 40.68
CA TYR A 669 30.11 0.95 39.36
C TYR A 669 31.57 1.39 39.31
N LYS A 670 32.05 2.15 40.30
CA LYS A 670 33.45 2.59 40.37
C LYS A 670 34.42 1.41 40.46
N LYS A 671 34.07 0.36 41.20
CA LYS A 671 34.92 -0.82 41.43
C LYS A 671 35.06 -1.71 40.18
N TYR A 672 34.00 -1.85 39.40
CA TYR A 672 33.93 -2.79 38.27
C TYR A 672 33.93 -2.11 36.90
N LYS A 673 34.16 -0.80 36.84
CA LYS A 673 34.34 -0.02 35.60
C LYS A 673 35.39 -0.69 34.69
N LEU A 674 35.10 -0.75 33.40
CA LEU A 674 35.88 -1.47 32.40
C LEU A 674 36.56 -0.50 31.43
N GLN A 675 37.83 -0.76 31.10
CA GLN A 675 38.54 -0.03 30.05
C GLN A 675 38.13 -0.52 28.66
N HIS A 676 38.15 0.37 27.67
CA HIS A 676 37.90 0.00 26.28
C HIS A 676 38.96 -1.01 25.77
N GLY A 677 38.56 -1.95 24.90
CA GLY A 677 39.44 -3.02 24.39
C GLY A 677 39.66 -4.20 25.35
N THR A 678 38.97 -4.24 26.49
CA THR A 678 39.01 -5.39 27.40
C THR A 678 38.45 -6.66 26.73
N SER A 679 39.02 -7.83 27.02
CA SER A 679 38.53 -9.10 26.45
C SER A 679 37.10 -9.41 26.92
N ILE A 680 36.32 -10.07 26.05
CA ILE A 680 34.95 -10.56 26.33
C ILE A 680 34.85 -11.30 27.66
N GLU A 681 35.81 -12.16 27.93
CA GLU A 681 35.86 -12.98 29.14
C GLU A 681 35.97 -12.13 30.40
N LYS A 682 36.76 -11.04 30.34
CA LYS A 682 36.91 -10.11 31.45
C LYS A 682 35.67 -9.22 31.62
N PHE A 683 34.91 -8.93 30.55
CA PHE A 683 33.60 -8.28 30.66
C PHE A 683 32.62 -9.13 31.47
N LEU A 684 32.44 -10.39 31.07
CA LEU A 684 31.52 -11.31 31.74
C LEU A 684 31.96 -11.60 33.18
N MET A 685 33.26 -11.76 33.43
CA MET A 685 33.81 -11.92 34.77
C MET A 685 33.51 -10.74 35.69
N ASN A 686 33.72 -9.51 35.23
CA ASN A 686 33.49 -8.32 36.05
C ASN A 686 32.00 -8.10 36.31
N LEU A 687 31.14 -8.32 35.31
CA LEU A 687 29.70 -8.25 35.49
C LEU A 687 29.21 -9.32 36.47
N GLY A 688 29.67 -10.57 36.32
CA GLY A 688 29.35 -11.65 37.25
C GLY A 688 29.75 -11.33 38.69
N ARG A 689 30.96 -10.79 38.90
CA ARG A 689 31.43 -10.35 40.22
C ARG A 689 30.63 -9.17 40.78
N LEU A 690 30.27 -8.19 39.94
CA LEU A 690 29.40 -7.07 40.33
C LEU A 690 28.06 -7.60 40.83
N LEU A 691 27.45 -8.53 40.10
CA LEU A 691 26.17 -9.13 40.48
C LEU A 691 26.31 -9.95 41.76
N ASP A 692 27.35 -10.77 41.91
CA ASP A 692 27.58 -11.58 43.11
C ASP A 692 27.80 -10.69 44.34
N GLU A 693 28.56 -9.60 44.21
CA GLU A 693 28.79 -8.64 45.30
C GLU A 693 27.51 -7.86 45.64
N PHE A 694 26.77 -7.38 44.64
CA PHE A 694 25.44 -6.78 44.82
C PHE A 694 24.53 -7.74 45.60
N PHE A 695 24.51 -9.02 45.21
CA PHE A 695 23.71 -10.04 45.88
C PHE A 695 24.19 -10.32 47.31
N GLN A 696 25.49 -10.34 47.57
CA GLN A 696 26.04 -10.46 48.92
C GLN A 696 25.66 -9.27 49.81
N PHE A 697 25.56 -8.04 49.27
CA PHE A 697 25.02 -6.90 49.99
C PHE A 697 23.54 -7.09 50.33
N THR A 698 22.77 -7.77 49.48
CA THR A 698 21.32 -8.01 49.65
C THR A 698 20.94 -9.22 50.51
N LYS A 699 21.90 -9.78 51.27
CA LYS A 699 22.01 -11.14 51.87
C LYS A 699 20.82 -11.81 52.60
N LEU A 700 19.57 -11.33 52.57
CA LEU A 700 18.52 -11.83 53.47
C LEU A 700 17.30 -12.51 52.85
N THR A 701 17.06 -12.46 51.54
CA THR A 701 15.71 -12.81 51.05
C THR A 701 15.61 -14.17 50.32
N ILE A 702 16.59 -14.59 49.50
CA ILE A 702 16.49 -15.90 48.77
C ILE A 702 16.63 -17.11 49.71
N GLN A 703 17.29 -16.95 50.87
CA GLN A 703 17.47 -18.04 51.85
C GLN A 703 16.40 -18.09 52.95
N ARG A 704 15.56 -17.07 53.18
CA ARG A 704 14.63 -17.08 54.34
C ARG A 704 13.26 -17.72 54.09
N SER A 705 12.93 -18.13 52.86
CA SER A 705 11.75 -18.98 52.57
C SER A 705 12.02 -20.49 52.74
N LEU A 706 13.15 -20.86 53.36
CA LEU A 706 13.68 -22.23 53.51
C LEU A 706 12.92 -23.19 54.45
N SER A 707 11.65 -22.96 54.80
CA SER A 707 10.91 -23.90 55.65
C SER A 707 9.79 -24.62 54.89
N ASN A 708 10.12 -25.86 54.53
CA ASN A 708 9.27 -27.03 54.28
C ASN A 708 8.36 -27.01 53.03
N ASN A 709 8.69 -27.91 52.10
CA ASN A 709 7.95 -28.36 50.91
C ASN A 709 8.31 -27.67 49.59
N SER A 710 9.48 -27.96 49.03
CA SER A 710 9.75 -27.77 47.59
C SER A 710 9.68 -29.14 46.89
N GLU A 711 8.47 -29.65 46.64
CA GLU A 711 8.34 -30.69 45.63
C GLU A 711 8.55 -30.03 44.26
N SER A 712 9.53 -30.49 43.48
CA SER A 712 9.74 -30.12 42.07
C SER A 712 8.48 -30.45 41.26
N GLN A 713 7.50 -29.54 41.28
CA GLN A 713 6.16 -29.77 40.74
C GLN A 713 5.88 -28.87 39.55
N GLN A 714 5.18 -29.43 38.58
CA GLN A 714 4.72 -28.74 37.40
C GLN A 714 3.19 -28.86 37.37
N TYR A 715 2.52 -27.72 37.22
CA TYR A 715 1.07 -27.60 37.32
C TYR A 715 0.47 -27.08 36.02
N LEU A 716 -0.62 -27.70 35.58
CA LEU A 716 -1.44 -27.21 34.47
C LEU A 716 -2.64 -26.43 35.02
N VAL A 717 -2.74 -25.16 34.64
CA VAL A 717 -3.82 -24.25 34.94
C VAL A 717 -4.76 -24.18 33.73
N SER A 718 -5.86 -24.93 33.78
CA SER A 718 -6.84 -25.00 32.69
C SER A 718 -7.76 -23.78 32.69
N LEU A 719 -7.67 -22.95 31.65
CA LEU A 719 -8.48 -21.74 31.46
C LEU A 719 -9.82 -22.06 30.76
N ASN A 720 -10.64 -22.95 31.32
CA ASN A 720 -11.98 -23.21 30.78
C ASN A 720 -12.96 -22.15 31.29
N SER A 721 -13.50 -21.31 30.40
CA SER A 721 -14.55 -20.36 30.75
C SER A 721 -15.82 -21.12 31.16
N ILE A 722 -16.41 -20.75 32.30
CA ILE A 722 -17.56 -21.47 32.86
C ILE A 722 -18.86 -21.19 32.07
N ASN A 723 -18.90 -20.18 31.19
CA ASN A 723 -20.08 -19.83 30.40
C ASN A 723 -19.76 -19.61 28.91
N PRO A 724 -19.84 -20.66 28.07
CA PRO A 724 -19.72 -20.51 26.61
C PRO A 724 -21.03 -20.04 25.92
N ILE A 725 -22.05 -19.59 26.67
CA ILE A 725 -23.43 -19.49 26.15
C ILE A 725 -23.88 -18.04 25.80
N SER A 726 -23.22 -16.96 26.25
CA SER A 726 -23.70 -15.60 25.96
C SER A 726 -22.98 -14.82 24.85
N ASP A 727 -21.68 -15.01 24.61
CA ASP A 727 -20.95 -14.05 23.77
C ASP A 727 -20.29 -14.68 22.54
N ARG A 728 -21.00 -14.62 21.42
CA ARG A 728 -20.41 -14.88 20.08
C ARG A 728 -19.44 -13.79 19.62
N ASN A 729 -19.28 -12.72 20.41
CA ASN A 729 -18.37 -11.60 20.12
C ASN A 729 -17.17 -11.52 21.08
N SER A 730 -17.08 -12.34 22.14
CA SER A 730 -16.02 -12.26 23.17
C SER A 730 -14.74 -13.03 22.84
N SER A 731 -14.51 -13.38 21.57
CA SER A 731 -13.38 -14.24 21.19
C SER A 731 -12.03 -13.52 21.07
N GLU A 732 -11.97 -12.20 21.20
CA GLU A 732 -10.75 -11.44 20.88
C GLU A 732 -9.76 -11.29 22.04
N HIS A 733 -10.21 -11.23 23.30
CA HIS A 733 -9.29 -11.06 24.44
C HIS A 733 -9.07 -12.37 25.20
N THR A 734 -7.80 -12.76 25.37
CA THR A 734 -7.45 -14.03 26.02
C THR A 734 -7.16 -13.91 27.51
N LEU A 735 -6.80 -12.72 27.97
CA LEU A 735 -6.44 -12.42 29.36
C LEU A 735 -7.62 -11.74 30.06
N ASP A 736 -8.45 -12.53 30.74
CA ASP A 736 -9.59 -12.02 31.52
C ASP A 736 -9.21 -11.73 32.99
N ILE A 737 -10.15 -11.14 33.72
CA ILE A 737 -9.98 -10.82 35.15
C ILE A 737 -9.69 -12.07 35.99
N ASP A 738 -10.31 -13.20 35.65
CA ASP A 738 -10.11 -14.48 36.34
C ASP A 738 -8.67 -14.97 36.17
N THR A 739 -8.12 -14.88 34.97
CA THR A 739 -6.74 -15.25 34.66
C THR A 739 -5.75 -14.44 35.49
N PHE A 740 -5.93 -13.12 35.59
CA PHE A 740 -5.08 -12.27 36.42
C PHE A 740 -5.28 -12.48 37.93
N CYS A 741 -6.50 -12.77 38.39
CA CYS A 741 -6.75 -13.12 39.79
C CYS A 741 -6.01 -14.41 40.17
N ILE A 742 -6.07 -15.44 39.32
CA ILE A 742 -5.36 -16.69 39.53
C ILE A 742 -3.85 -16.43 39.53
N LEU A 743 -3.35 -15.70 38.54
CA LEU A 743 -1.93 -15.33 38.43
C LEU A 743 -1.40 -14.66 39.71
N LEU A 744 -2.10 -13.62 40.19
CA LEU A 744 -1.73 -12.89 41.41
C LEU A 744 -1.85 -13.75 42.67
N SER A 745 -2.87 -14.60 42.75
CA SER A 745 -3.05 -15.51 43.89
C SER A 745 -1.94 -16.55 44.00
N LEU A 746 -1.39 -17.04 42.88
CA LEU A 746 -0.25 -17.95 42.85
C LEU A 746 1.05 -17.26 43.32
N LEU A 747 1.13 -15.94 43.16
CA LEU A 747 2.28 -15.11 43.52
C LEU A 747 2.14 -14.44 44.91
N ASN A 748 1.12 -14.78 45.69
CA ASN A 748 0.77 -14.10 46.95
C ASN A 748 1.83 -14.13 48.06
N LYS A 749 2.94 -14.85 47.88
CA LYS A 749 4.06 -14.94 48.83
C LYS A 749 5.11 -13.84 48.64
N GLN A 750 5.32 -13.37 47.41
CA GLN A 750 6.35 -12.39 47.03
C GLN A 750 5.97 -11.72 45.71
N LEU A 751 6.19 -10.40 45.61
CA LEU A 751 6.01 -9.67 44.36
C LEU A 751 6.90 -10.30 43.27
N PRO A 752 6.34 -10.65 42.11
CA PRO A 752 7.10 -11.29 41.06
C PRO A 752 8.08 -10.33 40.39
N SER A 753 9.13 -10.89 39.79
CA SER A 753 9.96 -10.19 38.79
C SER A 753 9.57 -10.65 37.38
N SER A 754 9.88 -9.82 36.38
CA SER A 754 9.61 -10.13 34.97
C SER A 754 10.26 -11.44 34.51
N TYR A 755 11.46 -11.80 34.99
CA TYR A 755 12.15 -13.03 34.60
C TYR A 755 11.46 -14.33 35.06
N GLN A 756 10.49 -14.25 35.99
CA GLN A 756 9.72 -15.40 36.50
C GLN A 756 8.53 -15.76 35.61
N ILE A 757 8.21 -14.91 34.63
CA ILE A 757 7.05 -15.08 33.76
C ILE A 757 7.51 -15.15 32.31
N LEU A 758 7.10 -16.20 31.60
CA LEU A 758 7.32 -16.38 30.17
C LEU A 758 6.02 -16.07 29.42
N TRP A 759 6.01 -15.00 28.63
CA TRP A 759 4.89 -14.61 27.77
C TRP A 759 5.04 -15.22 26.36
N CYS A 760 4.44 -16.38 26.10
CA CYS A 760 4.76 -17.19 24.92
C CYS A 760 4.39 -16.61 23.55
N SER A 761 3.59 -15.54 23.47
CA SER A 761 3.16 -14.98 22.18
C SER A 761 4.28 -14.31 21.37
N GLN A 762 5.36 -13.88 22.02
CA GLN A 762 6.48 -13.17 21.38
C GLN A 762 7.85 -13.81 21.70
N THR A 763 7.87 -15.01 22.29
CA THR A 763 9.11 -15.66 22.74
C THR A 763 9.86 -16.34 21.60
N THR A 764 11.19 -16.32 21.67
CA THR A 764 12.10 -17.07 20.81
C THR A 764 12.50 -18.41 21.44
N GLU A 765 13.17 -19.28 20.67
CA GLU A 765 13.75 -20.53 21.18
C GLU A 765 14.76 -20.28 22.30
N ASN A 766 15.60 -19.26 22.17
CA ASN A 766 16.58 -18.88 23.19
C ASN A 766 15.90 -18.40 24.49
N ASP A 767 14.79 -17.68 24.40
CA ASP A 767 14.04 -17.22 25.59
C ASP A 767 13.49 -18.41 26.39
N ILE A 768 12.98 -19.43 25.71
CA ILE A 768 12.50 -20.68 26.34
C ILE A 768 13.66 -21.36 27.04
N GLN A 769 14.77 -21.60 26.35
CA GLN A 769 15.93 -22.28 26.93
C GLN A 769 16.49 -21.54 28.15
N LEU A 770 16.61 -20.21 28.05
CA LEU A 770 17.04 -19.36 29.16
C LEU A 770 16.05 -19.40 30.33
N PHE A 771 14.74 -19.37 30.06
CA PHE A 771 13.70 -19.48 31.09
C PHE A 771 13.77 -20.82 31.84
N PHE A 772 13.90 -21.94 31.12
CA PHE A 772 14.05 -23.25 31.72
C PHE A 772 15.40 -23.42 32.43
N SER A 773 16.46 -22.76 31.97
CA SER A 773 17.73 -22.65 32.71
C SER A 773 17.53 -21.96 34.06
N ARG A 774 16.72 -20.90 34.13
CA ARG A 774 16.33 -20.26 35.41
C ARG A 774 15.55 -21.20 36.32
N ILE A 775 14.57 -21.93 35.78
CA ILE A 775 13.76 -22.90 36.54
C ILE A 775 14.63 -23.96 37.22
N ARG A 776 15.59 -24.53 36.49
CA ARG A 776 16.54 -25.53 37.03
C ARG A 776 17.45 -24.95 38.11
N PHE A 777 17.80 -23.67 37.97
CA PHE A 777 18.80 -23.04 38.82
C PHE A 777 18.23 -22.43 40.10
N PHE A 778 16.96 -21.99 40.09
CA PHE A 778 16.27 -21.36 41.23
C PHE A 778 15.11 -22.24 41.73
N PRO A 779 15.38 -23.36 42.44
CA PRO A 779 14.37 -24.35 42.81
C PRO A 779 13.32 -23.86 43.81
N ASN A 780 13.56 -22.72 44.45
CA ASN A 780 12.67 -22.16 45.48
C ASN A 780 11.75 -21.05 44.93
N MET A 781 11.84 -20.75 43.64
CA MET A 781 11.02 -19.73 43.00
C MET A 781 9.82 -20.35 42.26
N ILE A 782 8.79 -19.53 42.10
CA ILE A 782 7.63 -19.85 41.27
C ILE A 782 7.89 -19.27 39.88
N PHE A 783 7.63 -20.08 38.86
CA PHE A 783 7.72 -19.70 37.46
C PHE A 783 6.38 -19.92 36.79
N ILE A 784 6.02 -19.00 35.89
CA ILE A 784 4.73 -19.03 35.21
C ILE A 784 4.96 -18.92 33.71
N ILE A 785 4.22 -19.73 32.96
CA ILE A 785 4.22 -19.74 31.50
C ILE A 785 2.80 -19.40 31.04
N MET A 786 2.68 -18.28 30.33
CA MET A 786 1.43 -17.68 29.86
C MET A 786 1.32 -17.76 28.34
N ASP A 787 0.09 -17.72 27.81
CA ASP A 787 -0.20 -17.62 26.37
C ASP A 787 0.37 -18.75 25.51
N ILE A 788 0.50 -19.97 26.07
CA ILE A 788 1.03 -21.15 25.35
C ILE A 788 0.22 -21.42 24.08
N ASP A 789 -1.09 -21.14 24.10
CA ASP A 789 -1.99 -21.38 22.98
C ASP A 789 -1.81 -20.38 21.82
N LYS A 790 -1.18 -19.23 22.07
CA LYS A 790 -0.83 -18.24 21.02
C LYS A 790 0.53 -18.51 20.38
N MET A 791 1.27 -19.50 20.89
CA MET A 791 2.62 -19.79 20.46
C MET A 791 2.64 -20.54 19.13
N HIS A 792 3.59 -20.20 18.25
CA HIS A 792 3.79 -20.95 17.02
C HIS A 792 4.11 -22.43 17.32
N LEU A 793 3.53 -23.36 16.55
CA LEU A 793 3.60 -24.81 16.80
C LEU A 793 5.03 -25.30 17.07
N ARG A 794 6.00 -24.90 16.23
CA ARG A 794 7.42 -25.26 16.40
C ARG A 794 7.99 -24.85 17.76
N LEU A 795 7.67 -23.65 18.23
CA LEU A 795 8.17 -23.15 19.51
C LEU A 795 7.44 -23.81 20.69
N ARG A 796 6.15 -24.13 20.52
CA ARG A 796 5.38 -24.93 21.47
C ARG A 796 6.00 -26.32 21.65
N GLU A 797 6.44 -26.96 20.57
CA GLU A 797 7.17 -28.24 20.65
C GLU A 797 8.48 -28.11 21.45
N VAL A 798 9.26 -27.05 21.23
CA VAL A 798 10.48 -26.77 22.02
C VAL A 798 10.14 -26.60 23.50
N LEU A 799 9.11 -25.80 23.82
CA LEU A 799 8.66 -25.57 25.19
C LEU A 799 8.21 -26.88 25.87
N LEU A 800 7.46 -27.72 25.15
CA LEU A 800 7.00 -29.01 25.66
C LEU A 800 8.17 -30.00 25.81
N ASN A 801 9.16 -29.98 24.92
CA ASN A 801 10.37 -30.79 25.06
C ASN A 801 11.18 -30.40 26.31
N GLU A 802 11.29 -29.11 26.61
CA GLU A 802 11.93 -28.62 27.83
C GLU A 802 11.14 -29.00 29.10
N GLN A 803 9.81 -28.94 29.05
CA GLN A 803 8.90 -29.41 30.12
C GLN A 803 9.08 -30.92 30.39
N ASP A 804 9.10 -31.72 29.33
CA ASP A 804 9.35 -33.16 29.41
C ASP A 804 10.75 -33.45 29.98
N SER A 805 11.75 -32.69 29.56
CA SER A 805 13.13 -32.78 30.05
C SER A 805 13.21 -32.52 31.56
N LEU A 806 12.57 -31.45 32.06
CA LEU A 806 12.48 -31.19 33.51
C LEU A 806 11.89 -32.37 34.28
N THR A 807 10.84 -32.99 33.73
CA THR A 807 10.18 -34.15 34.37
C THR A 807 11.09 -35.37 34.43
N ARG A 808 11.94 -35.58 33.41
CA ARG A 808 12.83 -36.74 33.32
C ARG A 808 14.09 -36.60 34.19
N CYS A 809 14.65 -35.40 34.32
CA CYS A 809 15.98 -35.19 34.90
C CYS A 809 16.09 -35.44 36.41
N ARG A 810 14.99 -35.58 37.18
CA ARG A 810 14.97 -35.71 38.66
C ARG A 810 15.71 -34.60 39.43
N GLU A 811 16.20 -33.57 38.74
CA GLU A 811 16.86 -32.41 39.34
C GLU A 811 15.86 -31.58 40.14
N ALA A 812 16.34 -30.95 41.22
CA ALA A 812 15.54 -29.99 41.96
C ALA A 812 15.29 -28.76 41.07
N HIS A 813 14.03 -28.39 40.86
CA HIS A 813 13.65 -27.28 39.99
C HIS A 813 12.51 -26.45 40.62
N GLY A 814 12.34 -25.22 40.15
CA GLY A 814 11.29 -24.31 40.64
C GLY A 814 9.89 -24.84 40.36
N VAL A 815 8.89 -24.38 41.11
CA VAL A 815 7.49 -24.75 40.84
C VAL A 815 7.05 -24.02 39.58
N VAL A 816 6.55 -24.74 38.58
CA VAL A 816 6.15 -24.17 37.28
C VAL A 816 4.64 -24.29 37.08
N TYR A 817 3.99 -23.19 36.70
CA TYR A 817 2.56 -23.16 36.32
C TYR A 817 2.41 -22.86 34.83
N TYR A 818 1.74 -23.76 34.11
CA TYR A 818 1.46 -23.67 32.69
C TYR A 818 0.01 -23.25 32.49
N PHE A 819 -0.23 -22.07 31.93
CA PHE A 819 -1.57 -21.57 31.62
C PHE A 819 -1.93 -21.92 30.19
N SER A 820 -3.01 -22.67 30.01
CA SER A 820 -3.48 -23.08 28.68
C SER A 820 -4.96 -23.45 28.69
N ARG A 821 -5.63 -23.16 27.58
CA ARG A 821 -7.00 -23.59 27.24
C ARG A 821 -6.99 -24.96 26.53
N GLU A 822 -5.94 -25.27 25.79
CA GLU A 822 -5.89 -26.45 24.91
C GLU A 822 -5.12 -27.64 25.48
N LEU A 823 -4.12 -27.40 26.33
CA LEU A 823 -3.31 -28.47 26.90
C LEU A 823 -4.17 -29.34 27.83
N THR A 824 -4.01 -30.66 27.68
CA THR A 824 -4.70 -31.64 28.52
C THR A 824 -3.75 -32.23 29.57
N THR A 825 -4.30 -32.69 30.68
CA THR A 825 -3.56 -33.27 31.82
C THR A 825 -2.89 -34.61 31.52
N TYR A 826 -2.98 -35.13 30.29
CA TYR A 826 -2.40 -36.43 29.90
C TYR A 826 -0.88 -36.35 29.61
N GLN A 827 -0.29 -35.15 29.63
CA GLN A 827 1.15 -34.97 29.48
C GLN A 827 1.92 -35.42 30.73
N ARG A 828 3.10 -36.03 30.54
CA ARG A 828 3.88 -36.61 31.63
C ARG A 828 4.42 -35.51 32.55
N GLY A 829 4.20 -35.65 33.85
CA GLY A 829 4.74 -34.74 34.88
C GLY A 829 3.87 -33.54 35.24
N LEU A 830 2.85 -33.21 34.44
CA LEU A 830 1.93 -32.10 34.72
C LEU A 830 0.78 -32.54 35.64
N LYS A 831 0.70 -31.93 36.82
CA LYS A 831 -0.43 -32.11 37.75
C LYS A 831 -1.52 -31.08 37.46
N PRO A 832 -2.81 -31.41 37.51
CA PRO A 832 -3.86 -30.39 37.42
C PRO A 832 -3.79 -29.45 38.63
N PHE A 833 -3.89 -28.13 38.38
CA PHE A 833 -4.09 -27.16 39.45
C PHE A 833 -5.58 -27.02 39.76
N HIS A 834 -5.96 -27.32 41.01
CA HIS A 834 -7.35 -27.19 41.45
C HIS A 834 -7.67 -25.75 41.85
N MET A 835 -8.30 -25.00 40.94
CA MET A 835 -8.81 -23.66 41.23
C MET A 835 -9.94 -23.71 42.26
N THR A 836 -9.87 -22.87 43.28
CA THR A 836 -10.99 -22.63 44.21
C THR A 836 -11.61 -21.26 43.96
N SER A 837 -12.84 -21.04 44.42
CA SER A 837 -13.52 -19.73 44.33
C SER A 837 -12.74 -18.57 44.97
N ILE A 838 -11.83 -18.88 45.89
CA ILE A 838 -10.94 -17.92 46.53
C ILE A 838 -9.95 -17.31 45.52
N HIS A 839 -9.43 -18.11 44.59
CA HIS A 839 -8.42 -17.67 43.60
C HIS A 839 -9.01 -16.74 42.53
N ARG A 840 -10.34 -16.67 42.40
CA ARG A 840 -11.05 -15.83 41.42
C ARG A 840 -11.64 -14.56 42.02
N ASN A 841 -11.50 -14.36 43.33
CA ASN A 841 -12.08 -13.21 44.01
C ASN A 841 -11.15 -11.99 43.90
N SER A 842 -11.41 -11.11 42.93
CA SER A 842 -10.62 -9.90 42.65
C SER A 842 -10.40 -9.02 43.89
N ARG A 843 -11.41 -8.86 44.75
CA ARG A 843 -11.32 -8.04 45.98
C ARG A 843 -10.40 -8.60 47.03
N ARG A 844 -10.43 -9.92 47.21
CA ARG A 844 -9.49 -10.59 48.09
C ARG A 844 -8.07 -10.51 47.53
N VAL A 845 -7.89 -10.78 46.24
CA VAL A 845 -6.59 -10.69 45.55
C VAL A 845 -5.99 -9.29 45.68
N TYR A 846 -6.80 -8.24 45.49
CA TYR A 846 -6.36 -6.86 45.71
C TYR A 846 -5.89 -6.62 47.15
N THR A 847 -6.64 -7.09 48.14
CA THR A 847 -6.27 -6.94 49.56
C THR A 847 -4.96 -7.66 49.88
N GLU A 848 -4.77 -8.87 49.35
CA GLU A 848 -3.54 -9.65 49.48
C GLU A 848 -2.36 -8.92 48.80
N LEU A 849 -2.59 -8.33 47.61
CA LEU A 849 -1.58 -7.55 46.89
C LEU A 849 -1.16 -6.29 47.66
N VAL A 850 -2.11 -5.49 48.16
CA VAL A 850 -1.82 -4.29 48.98
C VAL A 850 -1.02 -4.65 50.22
N THR A 851 -1.40 -5.74 50.90
CA THR A 851 -0.66 -6.25 52.07
C THR A 851 0.77 -6.64 51.70
N LEU A 852 0.96 -7.21 50.52
CA LEU A 852 2.27 -7.61 50.01
C LEU A 852 3.16 -6.38 49.72
N PHE A 853 2.64 -5.35 49.04
CA PHE A 853 3.36 -4.08 48.81
C PHE A 853 3.77 -3.41 50.13
N GLN A 854 2.88 -3.41 51.12
CA GLN A 854 3.17 -2.88 52.46
C GLN A 854 4.27 -3.68 53.17
N LYS A 855 4.24 -5.02 53.07
CA LYS A 855 5.25 -5.90 53.66
C LYS A 855 6.63 -5.73 53.02
N THR A 856 6.69 -5.41 51.73
CA THR A 856 7.94 -5.23 50.98
C THR A 856 8.43 -3.78 50.93
N ASN A 857 7.84 -2.86 51.72
CA ASN A 857 8.16 -1.43 51.71
C ASN A 857 8.19 -0.80 50.31
N CYS A 858 7.36 -1.32 49.38
CA CYS A 858 7.28 -0.79 48.03
C CYS A 858 6.07 0.16 47.95
N PRO A 859 6.23 1.41 47.48
CA PRO A 859 5.09 2.29 47.29
C PRO A 859 4.16 1.70 46.22
N LEU A 860 2.87 1.58 46.56
CA LEU A 860 1.84 1.25 45.58
C LEU A 860 1.62 2.48 44.68
N PRO A 861 1.67 2.34 43.35
CA PRO A 861 1.37 3.46 42.45
C PRO A 861 -0.09 3.91 42.64
N TYR A 862 -0.31 5.22 42.64
CA TYR A 862 -1.66 5.79 42.68
C TYR A 862 -2.22 5.81 41.27
N ILE A 863 -3.17 4.92 40.98
CA ILE A 863 -3.77 4.79 39.65
C ILE A 863 -5.16 5.43 39.67
N HIS A 864 -5.35 6.46 38.84
CA HIS A 864 -6.62 7.12 38.59
C HIS A 864 -7.14 6.66 37.22
N VAL A 865 -8.31 6.03 37.19
CA VAL A 865 -8.96 5.62 35.93
C VAL A 865 -9.97 6.69 35.54
N VAL A 866 -9.83 7.23 34.33
CA VAL A 866 -10.69 8.28 33.78
C VAL A 866 -11.45 7.73 32.58
N CYS A 867 -12.72 8.09 32.45
CA CYS A 867 -13.57 7.63 31.34
C CYS A 867 -14.06 8.83 30.53
N GLY A 868 -13.54 8.99 29.31
CA GLY A 868 -13.86 10.13 28.44
C GLY A 868 -12.78 11.21 28.43
N ALA A 869 -12.91 12.14 27.48
CA ALA A 869 -11.87 13.09 27.10
C ALA A 869 -11.57 14.09 28.23
N ALA A 870 -10.68 13.76 29.15
CA ALA A 870 -10.17 14.67 30.17
C ALA A 870 -8.74 15.09 29.83
N GLY A 871 -8.59 16.08 28.97
CA GLY A 871 -7.27 16.71 28.79
C GLY A 871 -6.87 17.41 30.09
N THR A 872 -5.88 16.87 30.81
CA THR A 872 -5.21 17.58 31.90
C THR A 872 -4.00 18.33 31.35
N ASP A 873 -3.98 19.66 31.48
CA ASP A 873 -3.00 20.54 30.83
C ASP A 873 -1.54 20.42 31.33
N HIS A 874 -1.22 19.50 32.27
CA HIS A 874 0.06 19.52 33.00
C HIS A 874 0.78 18.16 33.19
N THR A 875 0.53 17.14 32.37
CA THR A 875 1.16 15.80 32.55
C THR A 875 1.78 15.25 31.25
N LEU A 876 2.90 14.51 31.35
CA LEU A 876 3.43 13.74 30.21
C LEU A 876 2.38 12.72 29.75
N CYS A 877 1.89 12.89 28.52
CA CYS A 877 0.82 12.08 27.94
C CYS A 877 1.36 11.03 26.97
N PHE A 878 1.07 9.76 27.25
CA PHE A 878 1.31 8.61 26.39
C PHE A 878 0.02 8.18 25.71
N SER A 879 -0.09 8.42 24.41
CA SER A 879 -1.21 7.92 23.62
C SER A 879 -0.92 6.53 23.08
N ILE A 880 -1.78 5.56 23.43
CA ILE A 880 -1.69 4.17 23.00
C ILE A 880 -2.84 3.92 22.02
N ASN A 881 -2.47 3.92 20.74
CA ASN A 881 -3.36 3.61 19.63
C ASN A 881 -3.17 2.14 19.24
N ASP A 882 -3.13 1.81 17.94
CA ASP A 882 -3.04 0.45 17.39
C ASP A 882 -1.74 -0.32 17.68
N LYS A 883 -0.70 0.35 18.18
CA LYS A 883 0.61 -0.26 18.47
C LYS A 883 1.18 0.23 19.79
N LEU A 884 1.86 -0.66 20.52
CA LEU A 884 2.57 -0.35 21.75
C LEU A 884 4.09 -0.47 21.55
N SER A 885 4.79 0.65 21.50
CA SER A 885 6.27 0.67 21.50
C SER A 885 6.79 0.73 22.92
N LEU A 886 7.15 -0.44 23.48
CA LEU A 886 7.71 -0.53 24.83
C LEU A 886 9.01 0.27 24.99
N SER A 887 9.86 0.29 23.97
CA SER A 887 11.11 1.05 24.00
C SER A 887 10.93 2.56 24.01
N SER A 888 9.95 3.08 23.25
CA SER A 888 9.58 4.49 23.32
C SER A 888 9.03 4.84 24.70
N LEU A 889 8.15 4.00 25.24
CA LEU A 889 7.59 4.18 26.57
C LEU A 889 8.69 4.17 27.66
N ILE A 890 9.59 3.20 27.62
CA ILE A 890 10.74 3.10 28.53
C ILE A 890 11.64 4.33 28.44
N SER A 891 12.02 4.75 27.22
CA SER A 891 12.86 5.93 27.02
C SER A 891 12.23 7.20 27.59
N SER A 892 10.93 7.40 27.37
CA SER A 892 10.21 8.56 27.91
C SER A 892 10.05 8.50 29.43
N LEU A 893 9.85 7.31 30.02
CA LEU A 893 9.81 7.14 31.47
C LEU A 893 11.19 7.40 32.11
N LEU A 894 12.28 6.97 31.47
CA LEU A 894 13.65 7.26 31.88
C LEU A 894 13.94 8.77 31.83
N LEU A 895 13.53 9.44 30.75
CA LEU A 895 13.65 10.89 30.60
C LEU A 895 12.88 11.62 31.71
N LEU A 896 11.61 11.23 31.94
CA LEU A 896 10.77 11.81 32.98
C LEU A 896 11.40 11.66 34.37
N ASP A 897 11.86 10.45 34.71
CA ASP A 897 12.48 10.21 36.01
C ASP A 897 13.77 11.04 36.21
N SER A 898 14.51 11.32 35.14
CA SER A 898 15.72 12.14 35.19
C SER A 898 15.48 13.63 35.37
N GLN A 899 14.31 14.13 34.94
CA GLN A 899 13.95 15.56 34.98
C GLN A 899 13.24 15.98 36.28
N ILE A 900 12.52 15.05 36.92
CA ILE A 900 11.73 15.35 38.11
C ILE A 900 12.61 15.41 39.36
N THR A 901 12.61 16.58 40.01
CA THR A 901 13.24 16.82 41.32
C THR A 901 12.29 16.60 42.50
N ASP A 902 10.98 16.54 42.25
CA ASP A 902 9.93 16.42 43.27
C ASP A 902 9.61 14.94 43.61
N ASP A 903 9.07 14.72 44.81
CA ASP A 903 8.73 13.38 45.34
C ASP A 903 7.54 12.69 44.61
N CYS A 904 6.89 13.38 43.67
CA CYS A 904 5.69 12.91 42.98
C CYS A 904 5.79 13.05 41.45
N SER A 905 5.77 11.91 40.74
CA SER A 905 5.79 11.85 39.27
C SER A 905 4.41 11.53 38.73
N SER A 906 3.83 12.40 37.90
CA SER A 906 2.52 12.18 37.26
C SER A 906 2.65 11.78 35.79
N VAL A 907 2.02 10.68 35.39
CA VAL A 907 1.98 10.16 34.02
C VAL A 907 0.53 10.00 33.55
N TYR A 908 0.23 10.43 32.33
CA TYR A 908 -1.09 10.27 31.71
C TYR A 908 -1.04 9.25 30.57
N PHE A 909 -1.88 8.23 30.60
CA PHE A 909 -2.05 7.24 29.54
C PHE A 909 -3.40 7.46 28.86
N ASN A 910 -3.38 7.84 27.59
CA ASN A 910 -4.56 7.94 26.74
C ASN A 910 -4.71 6.64 25.93
N ILE A 911 -5.68 5.80 26.27
CA ILE A 911 -5.86 4.49 25.63
C ILE A 911 -6.99 4.59 24.60
N SER A 912 -6.68 4.27 23.35
CA SER A 912 -7.66 4.18 22.26
C SER A 912 -8.47 2.88 22.32
N ILE A 913 -9.66 2.89 21.71
CA ILE A 913 -10.46 1.67 21.48
C ILE A 913 -9.73 0.66 20.58
N HIS A 914 -8.75 1.10 19.81
CA HIS A 914 -7.94 0.25 18.93
C HIS A 914 -6.67 -0.25 19.61
N ALA A 915 -6.49 -0.03 20.90
CA ALA A 915 -5.28 -0.42 21.61
C ALA A 915 -5.05 -1.94 21.57
N PRO A 916 -3.78 -2.41 21.49
CA PRO A 916 -3.47 -3.83 21.62
C PRO A 916 -3.61 -4.26 23.09
N PHE A 917 -4.86 -4.43 23.55
CA PHE A 917 -5.20 -4.63 24.96
C PHE A 917 -4.47 -5.82 25.60
N ASP A 918 -4.22 -6.91 24.88
CA ASP A 918 -3.44 -8.04 25.41
C ASP A 918 -1.99 -7.64 25.71
N GLU A 919 -1.31 -6.93 24.79
CA GLU A 919 0.07 -6.47 25.00
C GLU A 919 0.12 -5.39 26.09
N LEU A 920 -0.88 -4.51 26.11
CA LEU A 920 -1.01 -3.46 27.12
C LEU A 920 -1.22 -4.04 28.52
N ASN A 921 -2.10 -5.03 28.69
CA ASN A 921 -2.30 -5.71 29.97
C ASN A 921 -1.00 -6.35 30.49
N ARG A 922 -0.19 -6.96 29.61
CA ARG A 922 1.13 -7.51 29.99
C ARG A 922 2.11 -6.40 30.39
N ALA A 923 2.12 -5.29 29.67
CA ALA A 923 2.98 -4.15 29.96
C ALA A 923 2.62 -3.50 31.31
N LEU A 924 1.33 -3.29 31.57
CA LEU A 924 0.83 -2.74 32.83
C LEU A 924 1.05 -3.70 34.00
N PHE A 925 0.86 -5.02 33.79
CA PHE A 925 1.23 -6.03 34.78
C PHE A 925 2.73 -5.97 35.10
N SER A 926 3.58 -5.89 34.08
CA SER A 926 5.04 -5.82 34.27
C SER A 926 5.44 -4.54 35.00
N LEU A 927 4.89 -3.40 34.60
CA LEU A 927 5.18 -2.10 35.20
C LEU A 927 4.71 -2.02 36.66
N PHE A 928 3.44 -2.32 36.93
CA PHE A 928 2.85 -2.08 38.24
C PHE A 928 2.99 -3.24 39.22
N VAL A 929 2.89 -4.49 38.75
CA VAL A 929 3.04 -5.68 39.61
C VAL A 929 4.51 -6.10 39.68
N CYS A 930 5.14 -6.38 38.53
CA CYS A 930 6.56 -6.75 38.53
C CYS A 930 7.49 -5.59 38.89
N GLY A 931 7.02 -4.34 38.80
CA GLY A 931 7.79 -3.14 39.14
C GLY A 931 8.82 -2.74 38.09
N SER A 932 8.82 -3.41 36.95
CA SER A 932 9.79 -3.19 35.90
C SER A 932 9.18 -3.49 34.55
N LEU A 933 9.42 -2.60 33.60
CA LEU A 933 9.09 -2.78 32.19
C LEU A 933 10.37 -3.07 31.43
N THR A 934 10.43 -4.23 30.77
CA THR A 934 11.56 -4.62 29.92
C THR A 934 11.06 -4.80 28.50
N ASP A 935 11.71 -4.14 27.55
CA ASP A 935 11.47 -4.40 26.13
C ASP A 935 12.27 -5.67 25.73
N PRO A 936 11.59 -6.76 25.32
CA PRO A 936 12.28 -7.99 24.92
C PRO A 936 13.13 -7.78 23.67
N ILE A 937 12.80 -6.79 22.82
CA ILE A 937 13.57 -6.46 21.63
C ILE A 937 14.80 -5.68 22.06
N SER A 938 14.75 -4.42 22.47
CA SER A 938 16.01 -3.70 22.77
C SER A 938 16.78 -4.22 23.99
N GLY A 939 16.13 -4.89 24.95
CA GLY A 939 16.71 -5.19 26.26
C GLY A 939 16.72 -3.99 27.22
N LEU A 940 16.15 -2.84 26.81
CA LEU A 940 15.98 -1.69 27.69
C LEU A 940 15.06 -2.06 28.85
N THR A 941 15.40 -1.59 30.04
CA THR A 941 14.65 -1.87 31.27
C THR A 941 14.43 -0.58 32.04
N PHE A 942 13.19 -0.32 32.39
CA PHE A 942 12.77 0.70 33.34
C PHE A 942 12.22 0.01 34.59
N SER A 943 12.55 0.51 35.77
CA SER A 943 12.00 0.00 37.04
C SER A 943 11.46 1.16 37.86
N LEU A 944 10.29 0.99 38.47
CA LEU A 944 9.72 2.01 39.34
C LEU A 944 10.64 2.25 40.54
N SER A 945 11.03 3.50 40.75
CA SER A 945 11.81 3.88 41.93
C SER A 945 11.03 3.54 43.21
N THR A 946 11.73 2.98 44.20
CA THR A 946 11.17 2.70 45.53
C THR A 946 11.08 3.96 46.40
N THR A 947 11.73 5.06 46.01
CA THR A 947 11.74 6.32 46.76
C THR A 947 10.68 7.31 46.29
N LYS A 948 10.31 7.31 45.00
CA LYS A 948 9.36 8.26 44.42
C LYS A 948 7.93 7.71 44.43
N ARG A 949 6.93 8.60 44.61
CA ARG A 949 5.52 8.25 44.45
C ARG A 949 5.08 8.50 43.01
N TRP A 950 4.51 7.49 42.38
CA TRP A 950 3.98 7.58 41.02
C TRP A 950 2.47 7.78 41.05
N GLN A 951 2.01 8.81 40.35
CA GLN A 951 0.60 9.04 40.03
C GLN A 951 0.37 8.74 38.55
N CYS A 952 -0.51 7.80 38.24
CA CYS A 952 -0.81 7.37 36.88
C CYS A 952 -2.28 7.63 36.58
N PHE A 953 -2.56 8.52 35.64
CA PHE A 953 -3.88 8.77 35.09
C PHE A 953 -4.05 7.90 33.86
N ILE A 954 -5.11 7.10 33.80
CA ILE A 954 -5.36 6.16 32.70
C ILE A 954 -6.75 6.45 32.15
N GLU A 955 -6.80 7.08 30.98
CA GLU A 955 -8.02 7.31 30.21
C GLU A 955 -8.36 6.06 29.41
N ILE A 956 -9.57 5.56 29.60
CA ILE A 956 -10.08 4.32 29.00
C ILE A 956 -11.22 4.66 28.03
N PRO A 957 -11.25 4.03 26.84
CA PRO A 957 -12.31 4.29 25.88
C PRO A 957 -13.63 3.71 26.40
N TYR A 958 -14.68 4.54 26.44
CA TYR A 958 -16.01 4.13 26.88
C TYR A 958 -17.09 4.85 26.07
N THR A 959 -18.12 4.10 25.65
CA THR A 959 -19.31 4.62 24.97
C THR A 959 -20.54 3.90 25.48
N ASP A 960 -21.59 4.64 25.86
CA ASP A 960 -22.86 4.06 26.34
C ASP A 960 -23.56 3.14 25.32
N GLU A 961 -23.18 3.22 24.04
CA GLU A 961 -23.72 2.38 22.96
C GLU A 961 -23.39 0.89 23.10
N GLN A 962 -22.36 0.53 23.87
CA GLN A 962 -21.92 -0.86 24.02
C GLN A 962 -22.75 -1.67 25.02
N GLY A 963 -23.67 -1.03 25.76
CA GLY A 963 -24.55 -1.70 26.73
C GLY A 963 -23.85 -2.29 27.96
N MET A 964 -22.54 -2.08 28.10
CA MET A 964 -21.73 -2.47 29.28
C MET A 964 -21.58 -1.26 30.20
N GLY A 965 -21.62 -1.48 31.51
CA GLY A 965 -21.25 -0.45 32.48
C GLY A 965 -19.76 -0.10 32.41
N ILE A 966 -19.36 1.08 32.92
CA ILE A 966 -17.94 1.50 32.95
C ILE A 966 -17.04 0.46 33.64
N ASP A 967 -17.48 -0.10 34.76
CA ASP A 967 -16.74 -1.13 35.48
C ASP A 967 -16.65 -2.44 34.67
N GLU A 968 -17.72 -2.83 33.98
CA GLU A 968 -17.72 -4.03 33.13
C GLU A 968 -16.79 -3.84 31.91
N ASN A 969 -16.78 -2.64 31.33
CA ASN A 969 -15.86 -2.28 30.25
C ASN A 969 -14.40 -2.26 30.72
N LEU A 970 -14.13 -1.75 31.93
CA LEU A 970 -12.81 -1.80 32.56
C LEU A 970 -12.36 -3.25 32.83
N ASP A 971 -13.23 -4.07 33.39
CA ASP A 971 -12.98 -5.50 33.65
C ASP A 971 -12.67 -6.25 32.34
N TYR A 972 -13.34 -5.87 31.25
CA TYR A 972 -13.16 -6.46 29.93
C TYR A 972 -11.85 -6.02 29.24
N LEU A 973 -11.59 -4.70 29.18
CA LEU A 973 -10.45 -4.15 28.42
C LEU A 973 -9.12 -4.25 29.19
N LEU A 974 -9.13 -3.89 30.48
CA LEU A 974 -7.91 -3.78 31.29
C LEU A 974 -8.08 -4.46 32.66
N PRO A 975 -8.27 -5.79 32.70
CA PRO A 975 -8.58 -6.51 33.94
C PRO A 975 -7.54 -6.32 35.06
N ILE A 976 -6.26 -6.14 34.73
CA ILE A 976 -5.23 -5.86 35.74
C ILE A 976 -5.46 -4.54 36.47
N LEU A 977 -5.86 -3.49 35.73
CA LEU A 977 -6.19 -2.20 36.32
C LEU A 977 -7.47 -2.29 37.15
N ALA A 978 -8.45 -3.06 36.67
CA ALA A 978 -9.69 -3.30 37.40
C ALA A 978 -9.44 -3.91 38.79
N ILE A 979 -8.49 -4.85 38.89
CA ILE A 979 -8.05 -5.44 40.17
C ILE A 979 -7.30 -4.39 41.00
N MET A 980 -6.39 -3.62 40.41
CA MET A 980 -5.52 -2.68 41.14
C MET A 980 -6.22 -1.41 41.63
N THR A 981 -7.35 -1.02 41.05
CA THR A 981 -8.00 0.27 41.30
C THR A 981 -9.22 0.19 42.21
N GLN A 982 -9.55 -0.99 42.78
CA GLN A 982 -10.80 -1.21 43.51
C GLN A 982 -11.09 -0.24 44.67
N SER A 983 -10.08 0.43 45.22
CA SER A 983 -10.24 1.41 46.31
C SER A 983 -10.01 2.88 45.90
N SER A 984 -9.58 3.12 44.65
CA SER A 984 -9.15 4.44 44.15
C SER A 984 -9.67 4.70 42.73
N LYS A 985 -10.96 4.45 42.49
CA LYS A 985 -11.63 4.80 41.23
C LYS A 985 -12.21 6.20 41.34
N GLU A 986 -11.68 7.13 40.55
CA GLU A 986 -12.28 8.44 40.36
C GLU A 986 -12.89 8.47 38.96
N ILE A 987 -14.08 7.90 38.83
CA ILE A 987 -14.78 7.84 37.56
C ILE A 987 -15.32 9.24 37.27
N MET A 988 -14.60 10.01 36.46
CA MET A 988 -15.20 11.18 35.83
C MET A 988 -16.05 10.67 34.66
N THR A 989 -17.36 10.82 34.76
CA THR A 989 -18.27 10.53 33.64
C THR A 989 -18.44 11.78 32.76
N ASN A 990 -19.05 11.63 31.59
CA ASN A 990 -19.47 12.79 30.78
C ASN A 990 -20.38 13.77 31.56
N GLU A 991 -21.09 13.29 32.60
CA GLU A 991 -21.95 14.13 33.44
C GLU A 991 -21.14 14.99 34.43
N ASP A 992 -19.93 14.56 34.80
CA ASP A 992 -19.04 15.28 35.73
C ASP A 992 -18.12 16.28 35.00
N TYR A 993 -18.04 16.18 33.66
CA TYR A 993 -17.25 17.09 32.86
C TYR A 993 -17.91 18.48 32.77
N GLN A 994 -17.36 19.45 33.48
CA GLN A 994 -17.75 20.85 33.34
C GLN A 994 -16.95 21.52 32.21
N LEU A 995 -17.66 22.26 31.35
CA LEU A 995 -17.02 23.12 30.35
C LEU A 995 -16.03 24.07 31.04
N CYS A 996 -14.77 24.04 30.61
CA CYS A 996 -13.76 24.98 31.06
C CYS A 996 -14.08 26.37 30.47
N ILE A 997 -14.17 27.40 31.32
CA ILE A 997 -14.54 28.75 30.88
C ILE A 997 -13.26 29.54 30.60
N GLY A 998 -12.91 29.61 29.31
CA GLY A 998 -11.87 30.52 28.81
C GLY A 998 -12.48 31.84 28.32
N LYS A 999 -11.64 32.63 27.62
CA LYS A 999 -12.06 33.92 27.04
C LYS A 999 -13.11 33.77 25.95
N GLU A 1000 -13.08 32.66 25.20
CA GLU A 1000 -14.01 32.44 24.10
C GLU A 1000 -15.39 32.03 24.62
N GLU A 1001 -15.41 31.13 25.60
CA GLU A 1001 -16.61 30.63 26.27
C GLU A 1001 -17.31 31.78 27.02
N GLU A 1002 -16.54 32.62 27.73
CA GLU A 1002 -17.08 33.81 28.39
C GLU A 1002 -17.71 34.79 27.40
N LEU A 1003 -17.06 35.06 26.26
CA LEU A 1003 -17.60 35.95 25.23
C LEU A 1003 -18.94 35.42 24.72
N VAL A 1004 -19.03 34.11 24.44
CA VAL A 1004 -20.27 33.47 24.01
C VAL A 1004 -21.36 33.62 25.07
N ALA A 1005 -21.07 33.29 26.33
CA ALA A 1005 -22.01 33.41 27.44
C ALA A 1005 -22.51 34.86 27.62
N ARG A 1006 -21.63 35.85 27.45
CA ARG A 1006 -21.94 37.27 27.55
C ARG A 1006 -23.00 37.71 26.53
N PHE A 1007 -22.86 37.29 25.27
CA PHE A 1007 -23.84 37.59 24.22
C PHE A 1007 -25.14 36.80 24.37
N LEU A 1008 -25.06 35.55 24.82
CA LEU A 1008 -26.26 34.75 25.13
C LEU A 1008 -27.08 35.37 26.26
N LYS A 1009 -26.42 35.90 27.30
CA LYS A 1009 -27.07 36.69 28.36
C LYS A 1009 -27.72 37.95 27.79
N ALA A 1010 -27.00 38.72 26.98
CA ALA A 1010 -27.54 39.92 26.36
C ALA A 1010 -28.78 39.65 25.50
N TYR A 1011 -28.82 38.50 24.83
CA TYR A 1011 -29.99 38.03 24.10
C TYR A 1011 -31.15 37.62 25.01
N SER A 1012 -30.88 36.85 26.06
CA SER A 1012 -31.87 36.46 27.06
C SER A 1012 -32.52 37.67 27.75
N ASP A 1013 -31.72 38.70 28.03
CA ASP A 1013 -32.15 39.94 28.68
C ASP A 1013 -32.83 40.92 27.70
N GLY A 1014 -32.88 40.59 26.40
CA GLY A 1014 -33.43 41.44 25.34
C GLY A 1014 -32.59 42.68 24.99
N ILE A 1015 -31.49 42.92 25.72
CA ILE A 1015 -30.60 44.07 25.54
C ILE A 1015 -29.75 44.00 24.29
N ILE A 1016 -29.65 42.83 23.63
CA ILE A 1016 -28.98 42.69 22.34
C ILE A 1016 -29.64 43.52 21.22
N ASN A 1017 -30.92 43.87 21.39
CA ASN A 1017 -31.65 44.72 20.45
C ASN A 1017 -31.58 46.21 20.81
N CYS A 1018 -31.07 46.56 22.00
CA CYS A 1018 -31.04 47.91 22.51
C CYS A 1018 -29.83 48.67 21.94
N LEU A 1019 -29.93 49.09 20.68
CA LEU A 1019 -29.05 50.10 20.09
C LEU A 1019 -29.54 51.50 20.52
N GLU A 1020 -29.41 51.86 21.81
CA GLU A 1020 -29.53 53.28 22.17
C GLU A 1020 -28.30 54.02 21.67
N PHE A 1021 -28.52 54.97 20.75
CA PHE A 1021 -27.51 55.82 20.13
C PHE A 1021 -26.57 56.43 21.18
N ARG A 1022 -25.42 55.80 21.41
CA ARG A 1022 -24.25 56.47 21.97
C ARG A 1022 -23.42 56.82 20.76
N GLY A 1023 -23.42 58.09 20.33
CA GLY A 1023 -22.68 58.58 19.15
C GLY A 1023 -21.16 58.49 19.27
N SER A 1024 -20.65 57.35 19.75
CA SER A 1024 -19.24 56.98 19.86
C SER A 1024 -18.95 55.92 18.82
N ASP A 1025 -17.87 56.09 18.04
CA ASP A 1025 -17.29 55.08 17.14
C ASP A 1025 -16.70 53.88 17.91
N GLU A 1026 -17.20 53.56 19.09
CA GLU A 1026 -16.75 52.43 19.90
C GLU A 1026 -17.71 51.25 19.76
N PRO A 1027 -17.19 50.02 19.54
CA PRO A 1027 -18.01 48.82 19.47
C PRO A 1027 -18.75 48.57 20.79
N ILE A 1028 -19.94 47.98 20.69
CA ILE A 1028 -20.79 47.70 21.86
C ILE A 1028 -20.08 46.70 22.77
N LYS A 1029 -19.82 47.14 24.00
CA LYS A 1029 -19.24 46.30 25.07
C LYS A 1029 -20.33 45.91 26.05
N PHE A 1030 -20.72 44.64 26.03
CA PHE A 1030 -21.52 44.06 27.10
C PHE A 1030 -20.65 43.79 28.34
N LYS A 1031 -21.26 43.81 29.53
CA LYS A 1031 -20.57 43.59 30.81
C LYS A 1031 -19.99 42.17 30.85
N GLU A 1032 -18.71 42.06 31.18
CA GLU A 1032 -18.02 40.76 31.31
C GLU A 1032 -18.63 39.92 32.45
N LEU A 1033 -18.63 38.60 32.25
CA LEU A 1033 -19.06 37.63 33.23
C LEU A 1033 -17.84 37.05 33.94
N ASN A 1034 -17.70 37.36 35.23
CA ASN A 1034 -16.58 36.89 36.06
C ASN A 1034 -16.90 35.58 36.81
N ASP A 1035 -18.16 35.14 36.81
CA ASP A 1035 -18.59 33.89 37.43
C ASP A 1035 -18.68 32.78 36.39
N GLU A 1036 -17.77 31.81 36.47
CA GLU A 1036 -17.74 30.67 35.55
C GLU A 1036 -19.03 29.84 35.58
N ASN A 1037 -19.71 29.74 36.73
CA ASN A 1037 -20.97 29.01 36.83
C ASN A 1037 -22.11 29.76 36.14
N GLU A 1038 -22.10 31.10 36.21
CA GLU A 1038 -23.02 31.93 35.45
C GLU A 1038 -22.79 31.75 33.94
N CYS A 1039 -21.53 31.71 33.49
CA CYS A 1039 -21.18 31.43 32.09
C CYS A 1039 -21.69 30.07 31.61
N ARG A 1040 -21.39 29.01 32.37
CA ARG A 1040 -21.85 27.64 32.09
C ARG A 1040 -23.37 27.57 31.96
N ARG A 1041 -24.10 28.23 32.87
CA ARG A 1041 -25.57 28.26 32.85
C ARG A 1041 -26.12 28.81 31.53
N TYR A 1042 -25.67 29.98 31.07
CA TYR A 1042 -26.19 30.54 29.81
C TYR A 1042 -25.84 29.70 28.59
N ILE A 1043 -24.66 29.09 28.55
CA ILE A 1043 -24.26 28.20 27.46
C ILE A 1043 -25.13 26.93 27.45
N TYR A 1044 -25.28 26.27 28.61
CA TYR A 1044 -26.08 25.05 28.71
C TYR A 1044 -27.56 25.31 28.47
N ASP A 1045 -28.13 26.41 28.99
CA ASP A 1045 -29.52 26.79 28.72
C ASP A 1045 -29.75 27.01 27.22
N CYS A 1046 -28.79 27.63 26.53
CA CYS A 1046 -28.84 27.81 25.09
C CYS A 1046 -28.80 26.46 24.34
N ILE A 1047 -27.85 25.59 24.66
CA ILE A 1047 -27.73 24.26 24.04
C ILE A 1047 -29.03 23.45 24.29
N ASN A 1048 -29.55 23.48 25.52
CA ASN A 1048 -30.79 22.80 25.89
C ASN A 1048 -31.99 23.32 25.13
N LYS A 1049 -32.09 24.64 24.93
CA LYS A 1049 -33.25 25.26 24.27
C LYS A 1049 -33.23 25.08 22.75
N TYR A 1050 -32.07 25.20 22.12
CA TYR A 1050 -31.96 25.24 20.65
C TYR A 1050 -31.45 23.92 20.03
N SER A 1051 -30.92 23.01 20.84
CA SER A 1051 -30.35 21.72 20.42
C SER A 1051 -30.78 20.53 21.31
N SER A 1052 -32.05 20.52 21.77
CA SER A 1052 -32.60 19.49 22.66
C SER A 1052 -32.69 18.07 22.08
N CYS A 1053 -32.60 17.91 20.77
CA CYS A 1053 -32.96 16.66 20.07
C CYS A 1053 -31.83 15.65 19.86
N ARG A 1054 -30.64 15.81 20.44
CA ARG A 1054 -29.47 14.94 20.12
C ARG A 1054 -28.54 14.65 21.32
N GLN A 1055 -27.78 13.55 21.22
CA GLN A 1055 -26.76 13.14 22.19
C GLN A 1055 -25.73 14.27 22.38
N LYS A 1056 -25.67 14.81 23.59
CA LYS A 1056 -24.71 15.84 23.98
C LYS A 1056 -23.38 15.17 24.25
N ASN A 1057 -22.48 15.16 23.26
CA ASN A 1057 -21.10 14.80 23.50
C ASN A 1057 -20.23 16.06 23.63
N LYS A 1058 -19.14 15.97 24.39
CA LYS A 1058 -18.23 17.10 24.64
C LYS A 1058 -17.74 17.77 23.35
N ILE A 1059 -17.49 16.98 22.30
CA ILE A 1059 -17.03 17.48 21.00
C ILE A 1059 -18.07 18.39 20.36
N TYR A 1060 -19.35 18.03 20.45
CA TYR A 1060 -20.46 18.84 19.97
C TYR A 1060 -20.53 20.17 20.74
N GLU A 1061 -20.45 20.15 22.07
CA GLU A 1061 -20.51 21.37 22.89
C GLU A 1061 -19.37 22.33 22.54
N ILE A 1062 -18.13 21.84 22.49
CA ILE A 1062 -16.96 22.64 22.10
C ILE A 1062 -17.13 23.18 20.68
N SER A 1063 -17.54 22.35 19.73
CA SER A 1063 -17.73 22.76 18.33
C SER A 1063 -18.79 23.86 18.22
N PHE A 1064 -19.93 23.67 18.87
CA PHE A 1064 -21.04 24.62 18.91
C PHE A 1064 -20.58 25.99 19.45
N ILE A 1065 -19.83 25.99 20.56
CA ILE A 1065 -19.30 27.22 21.17
C ILE A 1065 -18.28 27.89 20.25
N LYS A 1066 -17.34 27.14 19.66
CA LYS A 1066 -16.32 27.70 18.75
C LYS A 1066 -16.94 28.37 17.53
N PHE A 1067 -18.00 27.79 16.96
CA PHE A 1067 -18.73 28.42 15.86
C PHE A 1067 -19.47 29.69 16.31
N LEU A 1068 -20.13 29.67 17.47
CA LEU A 1068 -20.79 30.86 18.02
C LEU A 1068 -19.80 31.97 18.32
N TYR A 1069 -18.68 31.67 18.97
CA TYR A 1069 -17.62 32.63 19.25
C TYR A 1069 -17.20 33.36 17.97
N ARG A 1070 -16.95 32.61 16.90
CA ARG A 1070 -16.59 33.19 15.60
C ARG A 1070 -17.70 34.06 15.02
N ARG A 1071 -18.96 33.64 15.10
CA ARG A 1071 -20.10 34.41 14.58
C ARG A 1071 -20.37 35.67 15.39
N PHE A 1072 -20.20 35.61 16.71
CA PHE A 1072 -20.44 36.74 17.61
C PHE A 1072 -19.41 37.87 17.48
N GLN A 1073 -18.29 37.65 16.80
CA GLN A 1073 -17.38 38.73 16.42
C GLN A 1073 -18.09 39.84 15.62
N PHE A 1074 -19.15 39.53 14.88
CA PHE A 1074 -19.99 40.54 14.23
C PHE A 1074 -20.56 41.57 15.20
N PHE A 1075 -21.05 41.15 16.37
CA PHE A 1075 -21.60 42.06 17.36
C PHE A 1075 -20.54 42.95 18.02
N THR A 1076 -19.27 42.58 17.91
CA THR A 1076 -18.12 43.41 18.32
C THR A 1076 -17.60 44.31 17.20
N SER A 1077 -18.16 44.23 16.00
CA SER A 1077 -17.75 45.06 14.85
C SER A 1077 -18.48 46.41 14.82
N LEU A 1078 -17.85 47.42 14.21
CA LEU A 1078 -18.44 48.74 13.98
C LEU A 1078 -19.73 48.67 13.12
N LEU A 1079 -19.89 47.64 12.29
CA LEU A 1079 -21.03 47.54 11.37
C LEU A 1079 -22.33 47.21 12.07
N PHE A 1080 -22.28 46.46 13.18
CA PHE A 1080 -23.46 46.21 13.98
C PHE A 1080 -24.03 47.51 14.59
N THR A 1081 -23.17 48.49 14.89
CA THR A 1081 -23.58 49.80 15.41
C THR A 1081 -24.18 50.73 14.35
N LEU A 1082 -23.86 50.52 13.07
CA LEU A 1082 -24.27 51.42 11.98
C LEU A 1082 -25.64 51.07 11.36
N ASP A 1083 -26.22 49.91 11.70
CA ASP A 1083 -27.46 49.40 11.10
C ASP A 1083 -28.69 49.61 12.00
N GLU A 1084 -28.89 50.85 12.43
CA GLU A 1084 -29.93 51.28 13.40
C GLU A 1084 -31.37 51.20 12.86
N ARG A 1085 -31.54 50.90 11.57
CA ARG A 1085 -32.83 51.00 10.87
C ARG A 1085 -33.71 49.76 11.03
N ILE A 1086 -33.21 48.71 11.67
CA ILE A 1086 -33.87 47.40 11.76
C ILE A 1086 -34.16 47.06 13.22
N GLN A 1087 -35.43 47.17 13.60
CA GLN A 1087 -35.88 46.69 14.91
C GLN A 1087 -35.63 45.19 15.05
N ASN A 1088 -35.08 44.77 16.19
CA ASN A 1088 -34.73 43.38 16.52
C ASN A 1088 -33.60 42.74 15.71
N LEU A 1089 -32.75 43.54 15.06
CA LEU A 1089 -31.60 43.06 14.27
C LEU A 1089 -30.73 42.05 15.04
N GLY A 1090 -30.36 42.39 16.28
CA GLY A 1090 -29.52 41.54 17.12
C GLY A 1090 -30.14 40.17 17.40
N SER A 1091 -31.42 40.12 17.71
CA SER A 1091 -32.13 38.86 17.99
C SER A 1091 -32.32 37.98 16.76
N GLU A 1092 -32.68 38.57 15.61
CA GLU A 1092 -32.89 37.81 14.37
C GLU A 1092 -31.58 37.21 13.84
N ILE A 1093 -30.49 38.00 13.87
CA ILE A 1093 -29.15 37.52 13.48
C ILE A 1093 -28.66 36.44 14.44
N LEU A 1094 -28.82 36.63 15.76
CA LEU A 1094 -28.34 35.65 16.73
C LEU A 1094 -29.08 34.32 16.60
N ILE A 1095 -30.40 34.33 16.38
CA ILE A 1095 -31.18 33.10 16.11
C ILE A 1095 -30.61 32.35 14.90
N GLN A 1096 -30.27 33.07 13.83
CA GLN A 1096 -29.67 32.47 12.65
C GLN A 1096 -28.27 31.90 12.93
N MET A 1097 -27.43 32.62 13.70
CA MET A 1097 -26.12 32.12 14.13
C MET A 1097 -26.24 30.85 14.99
N LEU A 1098 -27.27 30.75 15.85
CA LEU A 1098 -27.56 29.54 16.61
C LEU A 1098 -27.93 28.36 15.70
N ASN A 1099 -28.75 28.60 14.67
CA ASN A 1099 -29.11 27.59 13.68
C ASN A 1099 -27.90 27.14 12.84
N GLU A 1100 -27.02 28.06 12.49
CA GLU A 1100 -25.76 27.76 11.80
C GLU A 1100 -24.82 26.95 12.68
N ALA A 1101 -24.56 27.38 13.92
CA ALA A 1101 -23.70 26.66 14.85
C ALA A 1101 -24.22 25.24 15.10
N LYS A 1102 -25.53 25.07 15.20
CA LYS A 1102 -26.18 23.75 15.28
C LYS A 1102 -25.89 22.89 14.05
N SER A 1103 -25.98 23.48 12.86
CA SER A 1103 -25.78 22.77 11.58
C SER A 1103 -24.30 22.46 11.33
N LEU A 1104 -23.40 23.40 11.64
CA LEU A 1104 -21.94 23.25 11.50
C LEU A 1104 -21.35 22.27 12.52
N ALA A 1105 -21.93 22.19 13.72
CA ALA A 1105 -21.55 21.20 14.72
C ALA A 1105 -22.07 19.78 14.36
N GLN A 1106 -22.99 19.63 13.40
CA GLN A 1106 -23.47 18.34 12.91
C GLN A 1106 -22.67 17.91 11.66
N ILE A 1107 -22.00 16.76 11.73
CA ILE A 1107 -21.20 16.21 10.63
C ILE A 1107 -22.00 15.11 9.95
N SER A 1108 -23.04 15.45 9.20
CA SER A 1108 -23.67 14.52 8.26
C SER A 1108 -24.43 15.27 7.18
N PHE A 1109 -23.96 15.15 5.93
CA PHE A 1109 -24.63 15.69 4.75
C PHE A 1109 -25.67 14.70 4.17
N HIS A 1110 -25.91 13.56 4.85
CA HIS A 1110 -26.91 12.56 4.45
C HIS A 1110 -28.34 12.89 4.92
N ASP A 1111 -28.49 13.85 5.83
CA ASP A 1111 -29.79 14.25 6.37
C ASP A 1111 -30.45 15.29 5.43
N ASP A 1112 -31.60 14.96 4.84
CA ASP A 1112 -32.35 15.86 3.96
C ASP A 1112 -32.84 17.14 4.67
N ASN A 1113 -32.81 17.17 6.01
CA ASN A 1113 -33.16 18.34 6.83
C ASN A 1113 -31.99 19.32 7.04
N TYR A 1114 -30.94 19.24 6.23
CA TYR A 1114 -29.76 20.09 6.35
C TYR A 1114 -30.07 21.57 6.05
N SER A 1115 -29.83 22.47 7.02
CA SER A 1115 -30.07 23.91 6.83
C SER A 1115 -29.10 24.51 5.80
N ARG A 1116 -29.65 25.07 4.72
CA ARG A 1116 -28.91 25.72 3.62
C ARG A 1116 -29.00 27.26 3.69
N LEU A 1117 -28.93 27.78 4.91
CA LEU A 1117 -29.01 29.21 5.19
C LEU A 1117 -27.82 29.62 6.05
N TYR A 1118 -26.92 30.46 5.52
CA TYR A 1118 -25.71 30.89 6.24
C TYR A 1118 -25.47 32.39 6.07
N LEU A 1119 -25.01 33.01 7.15
CA LEU A 1119 -24.51 34.37 7.18
C LEU A 1119 -23.05 34.39 6.71
N ILE A 1120 -22.74 35.30 5.80
CA ILE A 1120 -21.39 35.48 5.23
C ILE A 1120 -20.99 36.93 5.31
N TYR A 1121 -19.74 37.18 5.64
CA TYR A 1121 -19.15 38.52 5.66
C TYR A 1121 -18.41 38.77 4.36
N ASP A 1122 -18.62 39.93 3.76
CA ASP A 1122 -17.73 40.40 2.70
C ASP A 1122 -16.39 40.94 3.27
N PRO A 1123 -15.39 41.27 2.43
CA PRO A 1123 -14.12 41.84 2.90
C PRO A 1123 -14.26 43.17 3.66
N GLY A 1124 -15.37 43.87 3.48
CA GLY A 1124 -15.74 45.06 4.24
C GLY A 1124 -16.52 44.74 5.52
N PHE A 1125 -16.62 43.45 5.88
CA PHE A 1125 -17.38 42.89 7.01
C PHE A 1125 -18.90 43.09 6.95
N ALA A 1126 -19.46 43.51 5.81
CA ALA A 1126 -20.91 43.65 5.68
C ALA A 1126 -21.58 42.27 5.69
N LEU A 1127 -22.76 42.19 6.30
CA LEU A 1127 -23.49 40.94 6.47
C LEU A 1127 -24.31 40.60 5.22
N HIS A 1128 -24.06 39.42 4.66
CA HIS A 1128 -24.76 38.85 3.52
C HIS A 1128 -25.36 37.50 3.87
N LEU A 1129 -26.27 37.02 3.02
CA LEU A 1129 -26.98 35.77 3.20
C LEU A 1129 -26.70 34.82 2.04
N LEU A 1130 -26.13 33.66 2.35
CA LEU A 1130 -26.07 32.51 1.46
C LEU A 1130 -27.34 31.68 1.63
N HIS A 1131 -28.12 31.59 0.56
CA HIS A 1131 -29.35 30.80 0.49
C HIS A 1131 -29.48 30.17 -0.89
N ASN A 1132 -30.27 29.11 -0.97
CA ASN A 1132 -30.64 28.45 -2.21
C ASN A 1132 -32.03 28.85 -2.72
N ASN A 1133 -32.94 29.16 -1.80
CA ASN A 1133 -34.31 29.53 -2.09
C ASN A 1133 -34.74 30.65 -1.15
N TRP A 1134 -34.99 31.84 -1.71
CA TRP A 1134 -35.44 33.00 -0.93
C TRP A 1134 -36.75 32.71 -0.19
N ASP A 1135 -37.63 31.86 -0.72
CA ASP A 1135 -38.90 31.52 -0.08
C ASP A 1135 -38.71 30.78 1.25
N GLN A 1136 -37.60 30.06 1.41
CA GLN A 1136 -37.26 29.33 2.63
C GLN A 1136 -36.59 30.21 3.71
N VAL A 1137 -36.24 31.47 3.38
CA VAL A 1137 -35.65 32.40 4.34
C VAL A 1137 -36.72 32.89 5.33
N PRO A 1138 -36.49 32.81 6.65
CA PRO A 1138 -37.45 33.28 7.66
C PRO A 1138 -37.84 34.75 7.46
N LEU A 1139 -39.12 35.08 7.71
CA LEU A 1139 -39.64 36.44 7.54
C LEU A 1139 -38.90 37.50 8.38
N GLY A 1140 -38.45 37.14 9.58
CA GLY A 1140 -37.64 38.02 10.42
C GLY A 1140 -36.31 38.38 9.76
N LEU A 1141 -35.63 37.38 9.18
CA LEU A 1141 -34.42 37.58 8.39
C LEU A 1141 -34.70 38.38 7.10
N LYS A 1142 -35.77 38.07 6.36
CA LYS A 1142 -36.15 38.82 5.14
C LYS A 1142 -36.30 40.31 5.38
N LYS A 1143 -36.85 40.72 6.54
CA LYS A 1143 -37.01 42.13 6.90
C LYS A 1143 -35.67 42.87 7.00
N ILE A 1144 -34.59 42.19 7.41
CA ILE A 1144 -33.24 42.76 7.45
C ILE A 1144 -32.81 43.21 6.05
N TRP A 1145 -33.11 42.40 5.03
CA TRP A 1145 -32.86 42.73 3.62
C TRP A 1145 -34.07 43.37 2.91
N ARG A 1146 -34.99 44.02 3.66
CA ARG A 1146 -36.18 44.72 3.13
C ARG A 1146 -37.11 43.85 2.27
N ASN A 1147 -37.13 42.55 2.52
CA ASN A 1147 -37.83 41.53 1.75
C ASN A 1147 -37.38 41.40 0.28
N ILE A 1148 -36.21 41.97 -0.06
CA ILE A 1148 -35.62 41.88 -1.40
C ILE A 1148 -34.57 40.77 -1.37
N ASP A 1149 -34.68 39.84 -2.31
CA ASP A 1149 -33.70 38.78 -2.50
C ASP A 1149 -32.33 39.40 -2.85
N PRO A 1150 -31.27 39.16 -2.06
CA PRO A 1150 -29.92 39.63 -2.35
C PRO A 1150 -29.44 39.30 -3.77
N LEU A 1151 -29.88 38.18 -4.35
CA LEU A 1151 -29.57 37.77 -5.73
C LEU A 1151 -30.04 38.78 -6.78
N THR A 1152 -31.08 39.56 -6.48
CA THR A 1152 -31.65 40.54 -7.40
C THR A 1152 -30.90 41.87 -7.39
N ARG A 1153 -29.89 42.03 -6.53
CA ARG A 1153 -29.11 43.27 -6.45
C ARG A 1153 -28.19 43.42 -7.67
N PRO A 1154 -27.94 44.67 -8.13
CA PRO A 1154 -27.10 44.93 -9.30
C PRO A 1154 -25.67 44.37 -9.19
N GLU A 1155 -25.16 44.22 -7.96
CA GLU A 1155 -23.81 43.73 -7.66
C GLU A 1155 -23.59 42.24 -7.96
N PHE A 1156 -24.68 41.46 -8.10
CA PHE A 1156 -24.67 40.05 -8.49
C PHE A 1156 -25.15 39.83 -9.94
N LYS A 1157 -25.47 40.90 -10.66
CA LYS A 1157 -25.85 40.82 -12.07
C LYS A 1157 -24.67 40.23 -12.85
N ASP A 1158 -24.91 39.11 -13.53
CA ASP A 1158 -23.93 38.35 -14.33
C ASP A 1158 -22.81 37.64 -13.53
N ARG A 1159 -22.97 37.45 -12.21
CA ARG A 1159 -22.01 36.71 -11.37
C ARG A 1159 -22.68 35.53 -10.66
N ASN A 1160 -21.95 34.43 -10.48
CA ASN A 1160 -22.44 33.30 -9.69
C ASN A 1160 -22.45 33.65 -8.20
N HIS A 1161 -23.63 33.69 -7.57
CA HIS A 1161 -23.81 34.04 -6.15
C HIS A 1161 -23.00 33.17 -5.20
N PHE A 1162 -23.00 31.85 -5.42
CA PHE A 1162 -22.26 30.90 -4.58
C PHE A 1162 -20.76 31.17 -4.66
N LEU A 1163 -20.25 31.40 -5.87
CA LEU A 1163 -18.84 31.70 -6.10
C LEU A 1163 -18.45 33.05 -5.48
N LYS A 1164 -19.34 34.05 -5.54
CA LYS A 1164 -19.13 35.35 -4.90
C LYS A 1164 -19.07 35.24 -3.38
N CYS A 1165 -20.02 34.52 -2.78
CA CYS A 1165 -20.04 34.22 -1.36
C CYS A 1165 -18.78 33.46 -0.90
N LEU A 1166 -18.33 32.46 -1.66
CA LEU A 1166 -17.08 31.74 -1.37
C LEU A 1166 -15.85 32.63 -1.48
N SER A 1167 -15.79 33.50 -2.49
CA SER A 1167 -14.68 34.44 -2.66
C SER A 1167 -14.53 35.37 -1.46
N TRP A 1168 -15.65 35.84 -0.91
CA TRP A 1168 -15.69 36.63 0.31
C TRP A 1168 -15.23 35.86 1.54
N LEU A 1169 -15.75 34.64 1.72
CA LEU A 1169 -15.38 33.76 2.82
C LEU A 1169 -13.87 33.49 2.86
N ILE A 1170 -13.27 33.22 1.69
CA ILE A 1170 -11.85 32.88 1.55
C ILE A 1170 -10.96 34.14 1.58
N GLY A 1171 -11.54 35.32 1.38
CA GLY A 1171 -10.80 36.59 1.33
C GLY A 1171 -10.05 36.81 0.02
N VAL A 1172 -10.60 36.33 -1.11
CA VAL A 1172 -10.01 36.46 -2.46
C VAL A 1172 -10.95 37.20 -3.41
N GLU A 1173 -10.40 37.82 -4.45
CA GLU A 1173 -11.22 38.45 -5.49
C GLU A 1173 -12.04 37.41 -6.28
N TYR A 1174 -13.26 37.78 -6.68
CA TYR A 1174 -14.17 36.91 -7.44
C TYR A 1174 -13.52 36.32 -8.69
N ASN A 1175 -12.83 37.15 -9.49
CA ASN A 1175 -12.21 36.74 -10.75
C ASN A 1175 -11.08 35.70 -10.52
N VAL A 1176 -10.38 35.79 -9.39
CA VAL A 1176 -9.33 34.84 -9.02
C VAL A 1176 -9.97 33.50 -8.63
N CYS A 1177 -11.04 33.54 -7.84
CA CYS A 1177 -11.79 32.33 -7.46
C CYS A 1177 -12.40 31.65 -8.69
N GLU A 1178 -13.00 32.42 -9.60
CA GLU A 1178 -13.57 31.94 -10.87
C GLU A 1178 -12.51 31.31 -11.78
N ARG A 1179 -11.36 31.97 -11.93
CA ARG A 1179 -10.24 31.43 -12.72
C ARG A 1179 -9.76 30.08 -12.16
N VAL A 1180 -9.55 29.97 -10.85
CA VAL A 1180 -9.11 28.71 -10.21
C VAL A 1180 -10.14 27.60 -10.41
N MET A 1181 -11.44 27.89 -10.25
CA MET A 1181 -12.49 26.90 -10.48
C MET A 1181 -12.54 26.41 -11.93
N ASN A 1182 -12.36 27.31 -12.89
CA ASN A 1182 -12.31 26.99 -14.31
C ASN A 1182 -11.05 26.20 -14.70
N GLU A 1183 -9.87 26.60 -14.21
CA GLU A 1183 -8.59 25.91 -14.46
C GLU A 1183 -8.61 24.47 -13.92
N MET A 1184 -9.16 24.28 -12.72
CA MET A 1184 -9.28 22.97 -12.08
C MET A 1184 -10.47 22.16 -12.61
N LYS A 1185 -11.26 22.72 -13.54
CA LYS A 1185 -12.48 22.10 -14.11
C LYS A 1185 -13.50 21.67 -13.05
N PHE A 1186 -13.56 22.39 -11.93
CA PHE A 1186 -14.56 22.11 -10.89
C PHE A 1186 -15.92 22.68 -11.27
N ILE A 1187 -16.95 21.84 -11.22
CA ILE A 1187 -18.34 22.28 -11.41
C ILE A 1187 -18.88 22.73 -10.04
N LEU A 1188 -19.05 24.04 -9.86
CA LEU A 1188 -19.61 24.58 -8.62
C LEU A 1188 -21.12 24.35 -8.56
N ILE A 1189 -21.51 23.18 -8.06
CA ILE A 1189 -22.89 22.90 -7.64
C ILE A 1189 -23.13 23.41 -6.22
N GLU A 1190 -24.40 23.65 -5.89
CA GLU A 1190 -24.84 24.14 -4.57
C GLU A 1190 -24.25 23.32 -3.40
N ASN A 1191 -24.38 21.99 -3.45
CA ASN A 1191 -23.84 21.10 -2.40
C ASN A 1191 -22.33 21.23 -2.26
N PHE A 1192 -21.61 21.47 -3.36
CA PHE A 1192 -20.17 21.64 -3.33
C PHE A 1192 -19.79 22.96 -2.65
N ALA A 1193 -20.54 24.04 -2.90
CA ALA A 1193 -20.33 25.33 -2.23
C ALA A 1193 -20.53 25.24 -0.71
N TYR A 1194 -21.59 24.57 -0.24
CA TYR A 1194 -21.81 24.38 1.20
C TYR A 1194 -20.74 23.47 1.84
N LYS A 1195 -20.28 22.42 1.15
CA LYS A 1195 -19.16 21.59 1.66
C LYS A 1195 -17.87 22.42 1.81
N LEU A 1196 -17.55 23.28 0.85
CA LEU A 1196 -16.37 24.17 0.94
C LEU A 1196 -16.50 25.18 2.10
N LEU A 1197 -17.70 25.75 2.29
CA LEU A 1197 -18.00 26.61 3.43
C LEU A 1197 -17.71 25.89 4.76
N HIS A 1198 -18.19 24.64 4.90
CA HIS A 1198 -17.97 23.83 6.09
C HIS A 1198 -16.51 23.54 6.38
N ILE A 1199 -15.78 23.11 5.35
CA ILE A 1199 -14.33 22.84 5.45
C ILE A 1199 -13.61 24.09 5.95
N HIS A 1200 -13.95 25.24 5.37
CA HIS A 1200 -13.36 26.52 5.74
C HIS A 1200 -13.71 26.94 7.19
N GLU A 1201 -14.98 26.82 7.58
CA GLU A 1201 -15.45 27.15 8.93
C GLU A 1201 -14.78 26.30 10.02
N ARG A 1202 -14.64 24.99 9.79
CA ARG A 1202 -13.95 24.08 10.72
C ARG A 1202 -12.47 24.38 10.84
N LYS A 1203 -11.81 24.68 9.70
CA LYS A 1203 -10.40 25.05 9.69
C LYS A 1203 -10.13 26.32 10.50
N LEU A 1204 -10.97 27.34 10.39
CA LEU A 1204 -10.78 28.60 11.11
C LEU A 1204 -11.11 28.50 12.60
N THR A 1205 -12.01 27.61 12.99
CA THR A 1205 -12.29 27.30 14.40
C THR A 1205 -11.27 26.32 15.01
N ARG A 1206 -10.26 25.88 14.23
CA ARG A 1206 -9.25 24.88 14.64
C ARG A 1206 -9.87 23.56 15.13
N LEU A 1207 -11.06 23.23 14.63
CA LEU A 1207 -11.70 21.96 14.91
C LEU A 1207 -11.15 20.89 13.96
N PRO A 1208 -10.98 19.64 14.40
CA PRO A 1208 -10.60 18.53 13.52
C PRO A 1208 -11.59 18.41 12.36
N LEU A 1209 -11.06 18.18 11.15
CA LEU A 1209 -11.84 17.94 9.93
C LEU A 1209 -11.59 16.51 9.48
N ILE A 1210 -12.62 15.68 9.59
CA ILE A 1210 -12.64 14.32 9.03
C ILE A 1210 -13.78 14.32 8.00
N ILE A 1211 -13.46 13.86 6.79
CA ILE A 1211 -14.42 13.73 5.69
C ILE A 1211 -14.45 12.25 5.32
N GLU A 1212 -15.61 11.64 5.50
CA GLU A 1212 -15.85 10.27 5.05
C GLU A 1212 -16.49 10.31 3.66
N GLY A 1213 -15.95 9.54 2.72
CA GLY A 1213 -16.42 9.45 1.34
C GLY A 1213 -15.76 8.29 0.59
N ASP A 1214 -16.44 7.79 -0.44
CA ASP A 1214 -15.89 6.80 -1.36
C ASP A 1214 -14.73 7.39 -2.18
N THR A 1215 -13.85 6.55 -2.73
CA THR A 1215 -12.66 6.98 -3.50
C THR A 1215 -12.96 7.82 -4.75
N GLY A 1216 -14.22 7.91 -5.18
CA GLY A 1216 -14.67 8.73 -6.31
C GLY A 1216 -15.33 10.07 -5.92
N VAL A 1217 -15.48 10.37 -4.62
CA VAL A 1217 -16.12 11.58 -4.06
C VAL A 1217 -15.07 12.52 -3.52
#